data_AF-A0A1J4K1X2-F1
#
_entry.id   AF-A0A1J4K1X2-F1
#
_cell.length_a   1.000
_cell.length_b   1.000
_cell.length_c   1.000
_cell.angle_alpha   90.00
_cell.angle_beta   90.00
_cell.angle_gamma   90.00
#
_symmetry.space_group_name_H-M   'P 1'
#
loop_
_entity.id
_entity.type
_entity.pdbx_description
1 polymer ?
#
loop_
_entity_poly.entity_id
_entity_poly.type
_entity_poly.pdbx_seq_one_letter_code
_entity_poly.pdbx_strand_id
1 'polypeptide(L)'
;MGGNNSRHDQSIPRNQAELNLSNQKIRSIPVHIPHKNKLVILDLSNNSINSLPPKFPRLTKLILQRNNLEEIPVQFEKPLLGMKKLEHLDLSINKLSKIPDYFTEFQSIKRIDLYTNYLSDFPNFPPGIELLDLSQNKFTKIPRLPATVIALVMNYNKIEDIDTFIQNARVLSMSMNRIQNIKPNLIFNYLATLDLSMNKLENIPNFKLTTPKLFKIDLSYNLLKTFPCFPDSIKEVNLNRNFITEIPDIRHLVNFEILKISENQLEKVNSLPPTLINVFMNDNKISSFEESNLEKLQIIHLFNNKLEQVPKLGNTLVKDVFLMGNLLKSFDLPNSMFIKELLTKINISDNNIDQLSPEIFDLPNLIYLNISNNKVKKVPRIISLSKILFLNVSHNPLGKIKFDLPVTIMTFYCANCELTDLPDSLSDCPNLSILICSENQIEKVPFIPNLGSLNASNNSINMFPKLNQNIQQIDLSLNQIEKVPEVVNFPHLAELDLSHNKLINIFDLNESNFDSLKVFKFSHNQELKGEIELVFLPLLETIDISFTGIDLKDEPSVTVREVITSNPEKVCNFQYKLMTEPDFVGYSEMCGLRETMEDAIVARPFICNGCDVYAVLDGHGGILTSNYGVFKIAQLFDSSMDSNNEEKPNQEMESLQNQLNSYFDSSSSSKSKSKSESSSSSSSKGSEDDSSEAEIEKKKTKKNKKEKNQNEKNSMDKEECDKYSWVNEKFVRRKVKDLVEDLKQQNFIDGATMALALLSNNKLIAANLGDARVLLVKDDGTVKMATVDHKPMDRSEIDRILDLGGRVTNERVDGVLAISRSLGDFTIFGISYEPDIVAVNIEKDDKWLILACDGVFDVLTNEEVGRIAAASSNAAELAYKIRNTSFVKLSADNISAMAIDLKKRNEKAEKL
;
A
#
# COMPACT_ATOMS: atom_id res chain seq x y z
N MET A 1 32.27 34.71 34.04
CA MET A 1 32.40 36.17 34.26
C MET A 1 32.10 36.90 32.96
N GLY A 2 31.70 38.17 33.01
CA GLY A 2 31.42 39.00 31.83
C GLY A 2 29.94 38.98 31.44
N GLY A 3 29.16 39.91 31.98
CA GLY A 3 27.77 40.12 31.56
C GLY A 3 27.69 41.04 30.35
N ASN A 4 26.61 40.92 29.57
CA ASN A 4 26.16 42.03 28.73
C ASN A 4 24.62 42.10 28.79
N ASN A 5 24.12 43.16 29.43
CA ASN A 5 22.70 43.46 29.50
C ASN A 5 22.24 44.08 28.17
N SER A 6 21.64 43.27 27.30
CA SER A 6 20.79 43.79 26.22
C SER A 6 19.58 42.88 25.99
N ARG A 7 18.69 42.81 26.99
CA ARG A 7 17.27 42.54 26.72
C ARG A 7 16.72 43.70 25.88
N HIS A 8 16.96 43.65 24.58
CA HIS A 8 16.23 44.50 23.65
C HIS A 8 14.77 44.07 23.67
N ASP A 9 13.91 44.96 24.17
CA ASP A 9 12.50 44.98 23.80
C ASP A 9 12.40 45.09 22.27
N GLN A 10 12.39 43.95 21.59
CA GLN A 10 12.09 43.89 20.17
C GLN A 10 10.61 44.23 20.01
N SER A 11 10.30 45.51 19.83
CA SER A 11 8.93 45.95 19.63
C SER A 11 8.47 45.63 18.22
N ILE A 12 7.30 45.01 18.09
CA ILE A 12 6.70 44.71 16.78
C ILE A 12 6.48 46.02 15.99
N PRO A 13 6.82 46.09 14.70
CA PRO A 13 6.50 47.22 13.82
C PRO A 13 5.02 47.64 13.93
N ARG A 14 4.76 48.92 14.22
CA ARG A 14 3.39 49.43 14.47
C ARG A 14 2.38 49.16 13.35
N ASN A 15 2.85 48.96 12.12
CA ASN A 15 2.03 48.69 10.93
C ASN A 15 1.80 47.20 10.64
N GLN A 16 2.43 46.27 11.37
CA GLN A 16 2.30 44.84 11.10
C GLN A 16 0.87 44.35 11.37
N ALA A 17 0.26 43.73 10.35
CA ALA A 17 -1.11 43.21 10.38
C ALA A 17 -1.16 41.73 10.81
N GLU A 18 -0.10 40.97 10.55
CA GLU A 18 -0.02 39.54 10.87
C GLU A 18 1.32 39.27 11.57
N LEU A 19 1.29 38.52 12.68
CA LEU A 19 2.48 38.11 13.40
C LEU A 19 2.46 36.59 13.54
N ASN A 20 3.49 35.95 13.00
CA ASN A 20 3.74 34.52 13.19
C ASN A 20 4.90 34.32 14.17
N LEU A 21 4.63 33.65 15.29
CA LEU A 21 5.61 33.21 16.29
C LEU A 21 5.56 31.67 16.47
N SER A 22 5.10 30.94 15.45
CA SER A 22 4.99 29.48 15.53
C SER A 22 6.35 28.79 15.61
N ASN A 23 6.38 27.61 16.24
CA ASN A 23 7.60 26.78 16.36
C ASN A 23 8.81 27.48 17.03
N GLN A 24 8.58 28.44 17.94
CA GLN A 24 9.63 29.19 18.63
C GLN A 24 9.99 28.62 20.01
N LYS A 25 9.32 27.53 20.44
CA LYS A 25 9.45 26.91 21.78
C LYS A 25 9.16 27.90 22.93
N ILE A 26 8.33 28.92 22.67
CA ILE A 26 8.01 29.98 23.64
C ILE A 26 6.85 29.59 24.57
N ARG A 27 6.90 30.10 25.81
CA ARG A 27 5.82 29.97 26.82
C ARG A 27 4.94 31.22 26.96
N SER A 28 5.45 32.36 26.49
CA SER A 28 4.75 33.64 26.44
C SER A 28 5.32 34.44 25.28
N ILE A 29 4.58 35.45 24.81
CA ILE A 29 5.03 36.30 23.71
C ILE A 29 6.28 37.10 24.16
N PRO A 30 7.45 36.95 23.50
CA PRO A 30 8.72 37.53 23.97
C PRO A 30 8.92 39.00 23.56
N VAL A 31 7.95 39.60 22.87
CA VAL A 31 8.06 40.92 22.21
C VAL A 31 7.03 41.90 22.77
N HIS A 32 7.45 43.16 23.00
CA HIS A 32 6.51 44.21 23.41
C HIS A 32 5.60 44.63 22.25
N ILE A 33 4.29 44.61 22.48
CA ILE A 33 3.27 44.90 21.47
C ILE A 33 2.67 46.30 21.71
N PRO A 34 2.91 47.30 20.82
CA PRO A 34 2.42 48.66 21.03
C PRO A 34 0.88 48.77 21.05
N HIS A 35 0.32 49.58 21.95
CA HIS A 35 -1.12 49.85 22.06
C HIS A 35 -1.83 50.31 20.77
N LYS A 36 -1.07 50.91 19.85
CA LYS A 36 -1.55 51.43 18.55
C LYS A 36 -1.18 50.49 17.39
N ASN A 37 -0.93 49.20 17.64
CA ASN A 37 -0.63 48.23 16.59
C ASN A 37 -1.81 48.07 15.60
N LYS A 38 -1.50 47.56 14.41
CA LYS A 38 -2.49 47.17 13.41
C LYS A 38 -2.73 45.67 13.34
N LEU A 39 -2.32 44.91 14.37
CA LEU A 39 -2.36 43.45 14.36
C LEU A 39 -3.80 42.91 14.29
N VAL A 40 -4.03 42.05 13.31
CA VAL A 40 -5.30 41.39 12.95
C VAL A 40 -5.19 39.88 13.13
N ILE A 41 -4.06 39.28 12.76
CA ILE A 41 -3.79 37.84 12.90
C ILE A 41 -2.56 37.63 13.80
N LEU A 42 -2.68 36.70 14.75
CA LEU A 42 -1.60 36.25 15.61
C LEU A 42 -1.54 34.73 15.61
N ASP A 43 -0.43 34.19 15.11
CA ASP A 43 -0.13 32.75 15.12
C ASP A 43 0.91 32.44 16.19
N LEU A 44 0.53 31.59 17.14
CA LEU A 44 1.36 31.08 18.23
C LEU A 44 1.45 29.55 18.19
N SER A 45 1.14 28.91 17.06
CA SER A 45 1.07 27.46 16.94
C SER A 45 2.40 26.74 17.22
N ASN A 46 2.34 25.45 17.60
CA ASN A 46 3.52 24.62 17.85
C ASN A 46 4.50 25.23 18.89
N ASN A 47 3.98 25.57 20.07
CA ASN A 47 4.72 26.22 21.17
C ASN A 47 4.35 25.57 22.52
N SER A 48 4.47 26.32 23.63
CA SER A 48 4.01 25.89 24.95
C SER A 48 3.41 27.08 25.71
N ILE A 49 2.57 27.87 25.02
CA ILE A 49 2.01 29.13 25.52
C ILE A 49 1.15 28.90 26.76
N ASN A 50 1.52 29.50 27.88
CA ASN A 50 0.76 29.45 29.14
C ASN A 50 0.27 30.84 29.61
N SER A 51 0.55 31.90 28.85
CA SER A 51 0.02 33.24 29.11
C SER A 51 -0.13 34.08 27.83
N LEU A 52 -1.17 34.93 27.81
CA LEU A 52 -1.46 35.89 26.73
C LEU A 52 -1.42 37.32 27.29
N PRO A 53 -0.92 38.33 26.55
CA PRO A 53 -0.95 39.70 27.02
C PRO A 53 -2.35 40.32 26.86
N PRO A 54 -2.75 41.25 27.74
CA PRO A 54 -4.16 41.62 27.96
C PRO A 54 -4.79 42.54 26.89
N LYS A 55 -4.07 42.92 25.81
CA LYS A 55 -4.51 44.00 24.92
C LYS A 55 -4.18 43.75 23.44
N PHE A 56 -5.18 43.30 22.69
CA PHE A 56 -5.18 43.31 21.23
C PHE A 56 -6.50 43.88 20.68
N PRO A 57 -6.62 45.22 20.51
CA PRO A 57 -7.89 45.87 20.19
C PRO A 57 -8.37 45.68 18.73
N ARG A 58 -7.58 45.01 17.89
CA ARG A 58 -7.84 44.81 16.45
C ARG A 58 -7.73 43.35 15.99
N LEU A 59 -7.35 42.43 16.87
CA LEU A 59 -7.14 41.03 16.51
C LEU A 59 -8.47 40.38 16.17
N THR A 60 -8.55 39.76 15.00
CA THR A 60 -9.70 38.99 14.52
C THR A 60 -9.41 37.49 14.49
N LYS A 61 -8.14 37.07 14.40
CA LYS A 61 -7.73 35.66 14.42
C LYS A 61 -6.58 35.40 15.40
N LEU A 62 -6.75 34.39 16.24
CA LEU A 62 -5.73 33.86 17.16
C LEU A 62 -5.56 32.36 16.94
N ILE A 63 -4.34 31.91 16.66
CA ILE A 63 -4.00 30.50 16.47
C ILE A 63 -3.14 30.02 17.65
N LEU A 64 -3.64 29.02 18.38
CA LEU A 64 -3.02 28.35 19.53
C LEU A 64 -2.89 26.83 19.32
N GLN A 65 -2.98 26.38 18.06
CA GLN A 65 -2.84 24.99 17.67
C GLN A 65 -1.52 24.37 18.18
N ARG A 66 -1.51 23.08 18.55
CA ARG A 66 -0.28 22.33 18.90
C ARG A 66 0.54 22.98 20.04
N ASN A 67 -0.13 23.50 21.08
CA ASN A 67 0.51 24.09 22.26
C ASN A 67 0.58 23.14 23.47
N ASN A 68 0.15 21.88 23.32
CA ASN A 68 0.08 20.87 24.38
C ASN A 68 -0.80 21.27 25.58
N LEU A 69 -1.83 22.08 25.36
CA LEU A 69 -2.75 22.54 26.41
C LEU A 69 -3.65 21.40 26.88
N GLU A 70 -3.51 20.96 28.15
CA GLU A 70 -4.41 19.99 28.79
C GLU A 70 -5.71 20.64 29.30
N GLU A 71 -5.62 21.92 29.65
CA GLU A 71 -6.71 22.83 29.98
C GLU A 71 -6.40 24.23 29.44
N ILE A 72 -7.42 25.10 29.33
CA ILE A 72 -7.21 26.51 29.00
C ILE A 72 -6.72 27.24 30.27
N PRO A 73 -5.52 27.84 30.30
CA PRO A 73 -5.00 28.49 31.50
C PRO A 73 -5.91 29.64 31.96
N VAL A 74 -6.14 29.77 33.28
CA VAL A 74 -6.94 30.87 33.86
C VAL A 74 -6.41 32.26 33.49
N GLN A 75 -5.11 32.37 33.19
CA GLN A 75 -4.46 33.57 32.70
C GLN A 75 -4.93 34.01 31.31
N PHE A 76 -5.61 33.16 30.53
CA PHE A 76 -6.15 33.50 29.20
C PHE A 76 -7.48 34.24 29.27
N GLU A 77 -8.27 34.07 30.33
CA GLU A 77 -9.64 34.61 30.45
C GLU A 77 -9.70 36.12 30.18
N LYS A 78 -8.96 36.92 30.98
CA LYS A 78 -8.94 38.39 30.84
C LYS A 78 -8.40 38.86 29.48
N PRO A 79 -7.28 38.33 28.95
CA PRO A 79 -6.86 38.59 27.58
C PRO A 79 -7.92 38.30 26.53
N LEU A 80 -8.48 37.08 26.51
CA LEU A 80 -9.42 36.64 25.48
C LEU A 80 -10.71 37.45 25.52
N LEU A 81 -11.33 37.64 26.69
CA LEU A 81 -12.51 38.49 26.85
C LEU A 81 -12.22 39.97 26.52
N GLY A 82 -10.96 40.40 26.58
CA GLY A 82 -10.51 41.73 26.15
C GLY A 82 -10.42 41.91 24.63
N MET A 83 -10.31 40.83 23.84
CA MET A 83 -10.17 40.88 22.37
C MET A 83 -11.55 41.06 21.69
N LYS A 84 -12.17 42.23 21.85
CA LYS A 84 -13.54 42.55 21.37
C LYS A 84 -13.78 42.50 19.84
N LYS A 85 -12.79 42.09 19.06
CA LYS A 85 -12.88 41.86 17.61
C LYS A 85 -12.50 40.44 17.18
N LEU A 86 -12.19 39.54 18.12
CA LEU A 86 -11.77 38.19 17.81
C LEU A 86 -12.95 37.42 17.19
N GLU A 87 -12.83 37.04 15.93
CA GLU A 87 -13.84 36.30 15.17
C GLU A 87 -13.47 34.82 15.04
N HIS A 88 -12.19 34.50 15.02
CA HIS A 88 -11.65 33.14 14.87
C HIS A 88 -10.64 32.82 15.98
N LEU A 89 -10.92 31.78 16.76
CA LEU A 89 -10.00 31.19 17.74
C LEU A 89 -9.71 29.73 17.35
N ASP A 90 -8.45 29.39 17.11
CA ASP A 90 -8.03 28.01 16.83
C ASP A 90 -7.27 27.42 18.02
N LEU A 91 -7.83 26.36 18.59
CA LEU A 91 -7.33 25.60 19.73
C LEU A 91 -7.12 24.11 19.37
N SER A 92 -7.08 23.78 18.08
CA SER A 92 -6.95 22.42 17.57
C SER A 92 -5.61 21.75 17.94
N ILE A 93 -5.56 20.42 17.86
CA ILE A 93 -4.34 19.63 18.12
C ILE A 93 -3.73 19.98 19.48
N ASN A 94 -4.55 19.98 20.53
CA ASN A 94 -4.12 20.16 21.91
C ASN A 94 -4.54 18.92 22.72
N LYS A 95 -4.54 19.01 24.06
CA LYS A 95 -4.94 17.93 24.97
C LYS A 95 -6.16 18.32 25.80
N LEU A 96 -6.97 19.27 25.32
CA LEU A 96 -8.06 19.87 26.10
C LEU A 96 -9.10 18.82 26.45
N SER A 97 -9.35 18.63 27.74
CA SER A 97 -10.42 17.74 28.25
C SER A 97 -11.72 18.48 28.59
N LYS A 98 -11.64 19.81 28.80
CA LYS A 98 -12.76 20.70 29.13
C LYS A 98 -12.56 22.10 28.54
N ILE A 99 -13.65 22.85 28.41
CA ILE A 99 -13.63 24.27 28.01
C ILE A 99 -14.29 25.12 29.12
N PRO A 100 -13.71 26.27 29.53
CA PRO A 100 -14.28 27.13 30.56
C PRO A 100 -15.61 27.81 30.19
N ASP A 101 -16.49 28.01 31.17
CA ASP A 101 -17.82 28.61 31.00
C ASP A 101 -17.80 30.04 30.42
N TYR A 102 -16.72 30.81 30.66
CA TYR A 102 -16.58 32.17 30.13
C TYR A 102 -16.54 32.23 28.59
N PHE A 103 -16.37 31.11 27.89
CA PHE A 103 -16.50 31.05 26.44
C PHE A 103 -17.91 31.50 25.97
N THR A 104 -18.93 31.43 26.83
CA THR A 104 -20.27 32.00 26.56
C THR A 104 -20.26 33.52 26.38
N GLU A 105 -19.31 34.24 26.99
CA GLU A 105 -19.28 35.70 27.03
C GLU A 105 -18.70 36.33 25.75
N PHE A 106 -18.11 35.53 24.85
CA PHE A 106 -17.55 36.02 23.59
C PHE A 106 -18.64 36.63 22.68
N GLN A 107 -18.53 37.94 22.42
CA GLN A 107 -19.50 38.68 21.62
C GLN A 107 -19.20 38.70 20.10
N SER A 108 -17.94 38.43 19.70
CA SER A 108 -17.46 38.59 18.32
C SER A 108 -17.08 37.27 17.63
N ILE A 109 -16.97 36.17 18.38
CA ILE A 109 -16.51 34.87 17.85
C ILE A 109 -17.55 34.29 16.90
N LYS A 110 -17.11 34.01 15.67
CA LYS A 110 -17.86 33.33 14.60
C LYS A 110 -17.35 31.92 14.34
N ARG A 111 -16.08 31.64 14.64
CA ARG A 111 -15.43 30.32 14.46
C ARG A 111 -14.59 29.95 15.67
N ILE A 112 -14.76 28.73 16.16
CA ILE A 112 -13.79 28.07 17.05
C ILE A 112 -13.42 26.73 16.42
N ASP A 113 -12.12 26.47 16.28
CA ASP A 113 -11.59 25.15 15.91
C ASP A 113 -11.10 24.43 17.15
N LEU A 114 -11.67 23.26 17.43
CA LEU A 114 -11.37 22.42 18.60
C LEU A 114 -10.98 20.99 18.22
N TYR A 115 -10.77 20.73 16.93
CA TYR A 115 -10.51 19.39 16.45
C TYR A 115 -9.19 18.81 17.00
N THR A 116 -9.11 17.49 17.14
CA THR A 116 -7.97 16.77 17.75
C THR A 116 -7.71 17.26 19.19
N ASN A 117 -8.63 16.90 20.10
CA ASN A 117 -8.55 17.16 21.54
C ASN A 117 -9.20 15.98 22.30
N TYR A 118 -9.35 16.08 23.63
CA TYR A 118 -9.99 15.06 24.48
C TYR A 118 -11.36 15.49 25.03
N LEU A 119 -12.04 16.44 24.37
CA LEU A 119 -13.33 16.96 24.82
C LEU A 119 -14.42 15.88 24.72
N SER A 120 -15.19 15.71 25.79
CA SER A 120 -16.37 14.83 25.81
C SER A 120 -17.69 15.59 25.98
N ASP A 121 -17.63 16.85 26.39
CA ASP A 121 -18.77 17.76 26.58
C ASP A 121 -18.33 19.21 26.34
N PHE A 122 -19.29 20.11 26.08
CA PHE A 122 -19.08 21.55 25.95
C PHE A 122 -20.28 22.28 26.56
N PRO A 123 -20.10 23.08 27.64
CA PRO A 123 -21.23 23.55 28.46
C PRO A 123 -22.18 24.47 27.70
N ASN A 124 -21.69 25.53 27.05
CA ASN A 124 -22.47 26.43 26.19
C ASN A 124 -21.53 27.22 25.25
N PHE A 125 -21.80 27.23 23.94
CA PHE A 125 -21.01 27.97 22.95
C PHE A 125 -21.29 29.50 22.93
N PRO A 126 -20.39 30.33 22.38
CA PRO A 126 -20.66 31.74 22.10
C PRO A 126 -21.94 31.93 21.26
N PRO A 127 -22.78 32.92 21.57
CA PRO A 127 -24.07 33.11 20.88
C PRO A 127 -23.96 33.56 19.42
N GLY A 128 -22.77 33.99 18.96
CA GLY A 128 -22.51 34.45 17.59
C GLY A 128 -21.82 33.43 16.69
N ILE A 129 -21.62 32.18 17.14
CA ILE A 129 -20.81 31.20 16.40
C ILE A 129 -21.55 30.67 15.17
N GLU A 130 -20.89 30.69 14.01
CA GLU A 130 -21.44 30.31 12.69
C GLU A 130 -20.83 29.00 12.19
N LEU A 131 -19.54 28.77 12.46
CA LEU A 131 -18.76 27.62 12.01
C LEU A 131 -18.11 26.94 13.22
N LEU A 132 -18.29 25.63 13.36
CA LEU A 132 -17.74 24.88 14.48
C LEU A 132 -17.18 23.52 14.02
N ASP A 133 -15.93 23.26 14.39
CA ASP A 133 -15.27 21.97 14.18
C ASP A 133 -14.86 21.34 15.52
N LEU A 134 -15.54 20.25 15.87
CA LEU A 134 -15.32 19.42 17.06
C LEU A 134 -14.77 18.03 16.69
N SER A 135 -14.22 17.87 15.49
CA SER A 135 -13.77 16.56 15.00
C SER A 135 -12.64 15.97 15.84
N GLN A 136 -12.41 14.66 15.81
CA GLN A 136 -11.34 13.99 16.54
C GLN A 136 -11.33 14.33 18.04
N ASN A 137 -12.48 14.15 18.68
CA ASN A 137 -12.69 14.34 20.11
C ASN A 137 -13.33 13.07 20.71
N LYS A 138 -13.87 13.15 21.92
CA LYS A 138 -14.49 12.04 22.64
C LYS A 138 -15.99 12.30 22.94
N PHE A 139 -16.65 13.19 22.19
CA PHE A 139 -18.09 13.47 22.33
C PHE A 139 -18.92 12.20 22.08
N THR A 140 -19.89 11.92 22.96
CA THR A 140 -20.86 10.81 22.79
C THR A 140 -22.25 11.28 22.34
N LYS A 141 -22.48 12.59 22.34
CA LYS A 141 -23.73 13.24 21.93
C LYS A 141 -23.43 14.56 21.23
N ILE A 142 -24.42 15.07 20.51
CA ILE A 142 -24.38 16.42 19.94
C ILE A 142 -24.54 17.42 21.10
N PRO A 143 -23.62 18.38 21.32
CA PRO A 143 -23.76 19.36 22.38
C PRO A 143 -24.87 20.39 22.06
N ARG A 144 -25.25 21.21 23.04
CA ARG A 144 -26.26 22.25 22.83
C ARG A 144 -25.68 23.40 21.98
N LEU A 145 -26.24 23.61 20.79
CA LEU A 145 -25.77 24.61 19.83
C LEU A 145 -26.70 25.84 19.76
N PRO A 146 -26.16 27.05 19.54
CA PRO A 146 -26.96 28.24 19.25
C PRO A 146 -27.52 28.19 17.81
N ALA A 147 -28.62 28.89 17.59
CA ALA A 147 -29.27 28.94 16.27
C ALA A 147 -28.44 29.66 15.18
N THR A 148 -27.30 30.26 15.52
CA THR A 148 -26.38 30.89 14.56
C THR A 148 -25.53 29.89 13.77
N VAL A 149 -25.43 28.62 14.21
CA VAL A 149 -24.56 27.62 13.55
C VAL A 149 -25.06 27.30 12.14
N ILE A 150 -24.22 27.59 11.15
CA ILE A 150 -24.43 27.34 9.72
C ILE A 150 -23.70 26.06 9.28
N ALA A 151 -22.51 25.79 9.82
CA ALA A 151 -21.77 24.56 9.56
C ALA A 151 -21.27 23.93 10.85
N LEU A 152 -21.52 22.63 10.99
CA LEU A 152 -21.03 21.80 12.09
C LEU A 152 -20.26 20.60 11.53
N VAL A 153 -19.03 20.41 12.01
CA VAL A 153 -18.21 19.23 11.75
C VAL A 153 -17.91 18.55 13.09
N MET A 154 -18.25 17.26 13.20
CA MET A 154 -17.99 16.43 14.39
C MET A 154 -17.41 15.07 13.99
N ASN A 155 -16.59 15.04 12.93
CA ASN A 155 -16.07 13.81 12.36
C ASN A 155 -15.16 13.09 13.36
N TYR A 156 -15.19 11.76 13.36
CA TYR A 156 -14.47 10.94 14.33
C TYR A 156 -14.74 11.39 15.78
N ASN A 157 -15.90 11.01 16.27
CA ASN A 157 -16.28 11.10 17.68
C ASN A 157 -16.94 9.77 18.08
N LYS A 158 -17.57 9.71 19.26
CA LYS A 158 -18.25 8.53 19.79
C LYS A 158 -19.78 8.69 19.79
N ILE A 159 -20.33 9.50 18.88
CA ILE A 159 -21.77 9.79 18.82
C ILE A 159 -22.52 8.55 18.30
N GLU A 160 -23.55 8.13 19.03
CA GLU A 160 -24.36 6.93 18.71
C GLU A 160 -25.74 7.25 18.14
N ASP A 161 -26.27 8.45 18.40
CA ASP A 161 -27.59 8.89 17.92
C ASP A 161 -27.60 10.38 17.51
N ILE A 162 -28.37 10.70 16.46
CA ILE A 162 -28.75 12.10 16.15
C ILE A 162 -30.13 12.35 16.78
N ASP A 163 -30.14 12.94 17.98
CA ASP A 163 -31.35 13.16 18.79
C ASP A 163 -31.78 14.64 18.94
N THR A 164 -30.93 15.55 18.45
CA THR A 164 -30.95 16.99 18.71
C THR A 164 -31.17 17.78 17.42
N PHE A 165 -32.05 18.78 17.48
CA PHE A 165 -32.38 19.62 16.33
C PHE A 165 -31.38 20.78 16.16
N ILE A 166 -30.82 20.93 14.95
CA ILE A 166 -29.85 21.97 14.61
C ILE A 166 -30.51 22.93 13.60
N GLN A 167 -31.05 24.04 14.09
CA GLN A 167 -32.12 24.78 13.40
C GLN A 167 -31.75 25.36 12.03
N ASN A 168 -30.55 25.96 11.91
CA ASN A 168 -30.14 26.74 10.74
C ASN A 168 -28.93 26.16 10.00
N ALA A 169 -28.51 24.94 10.36
CA ALA A 169 -27.37 24.29 9.71
C ALA A 169 -27.64 24.06 8.21
N ARG A 170 -26.66 24.44 7.40
CA ARG A 170 -26.59 24.20 5.95
C ARG A 170 -25.62 23.08 5.61
N VAL A 171 -24.61 22.87 6.46
CA VAL A 171 -23.61 21.80 6.35
C VAL A 171 -23.53 21.06 7.68
N LEU A 172 -23.66 19.73 7.62
CA LEU A 172 -23.50 18.83 8.75
C LEU A 172 -22.61 17.66 8.33
N SER A 173 -21.48 17.48 8.99
CA SER A 173 -20.55 16.36 8.75
C SER A 173 -20.26 15.68 10.09
N MET A 174 -20.61 14.40 10.18
CA MET A 174 -20.48 13.54 11.36
C MET A 174 -19.95 12.16 10.97
N SER A 175 -19.06 12.13 9.98
CA SER A 175 -18.39 10.92 9.50
C SER A 175 -17.60 10.21 10.62
N MET A 176 -17.33 8.92 10.46
CA MET A 176 -16.47 8.12 11.34
C MET A 176 -16.95 8.04 12.81
N ASN A 177 -18.25 8.19 13.07
CA ASN A 177 -18.83 8.13 14.41
C ASN A 177 -19.29 6.70 14.75
N ARG A 178 -20.32 6.55 15.59
CA ARG A 178 -20.96 5.27 15.96
C ARG A 178 -22.47 5.32 15.71
N ILE A 179 -22.91 6.24 14.84
CA ILE A 179 -24.32 6.62 14.69
C ILE A 179 -25.10 5.42 14.15
N GLN A 180 -26.09 4.97 14.93
CA GLN A 180 -27.00 3.87 14.60
C GLN A 180 -28.39 4.40 14.26
N ASN A 181 -28.85 5.45 14.94
CA ASN A 181 -30.19 5.99 14.77
C ASN A 181 -30.20 7.51 14.51
N ILE A 182 -31.21 7.93 13.73
CA ILE A 182 -31.61 9.34 13.59
C ILE A 182 -33.02 9.44 14.15
N LYS A 183 -33.22 10.30 15.16
CA LYS A 183 -34.49 10.40 15.88
C LYS A 183 -35.61 10.87 14.94
N PRO A 184 -36.80 10.23 15.00
CA PRO A 184 -37.92 10.63 14.16
C PRO A 184 -38.37 12.08 14.45
N ASN A 185 -38.92 12.73 13.43
CA ASN A 185 -39.44 14.11 13.44
C ASN A 185 -38.39 15.23 13.54
N LEU A 186 -37.09 14.96 13.38
CA LEU A 186 -36.10 16.02 13.15
C LEU A 186 -36.21 16.53 11.69
N ILE A 187 -36.41 17.84 11.50
CA ILE A 187 -36.61 18.47 10.18
C ILE A 187 -35.63 19.62 9.97
N PHE A 188 -34.53 19.36 9.24
CA PHE A 188 -33.47 20.32 8.94
C PHE A 188 -33.81 21.14 7.67
N ASN A 189 -34.63 22.18 7.85
CA ASN A 189 -35.20 23.02 6.77
C ASN A 189 -34.20 23.74 5.84
N TYR A 190 -32.92 23.81 6.22
CA TYR A 190 -31.87 24.55 5.51
C TYR A 190 -30.66 23.70 5.12
N LEU A 191 -30.66 22.41 5.48
CA LEU A 191 -29.51 21.53 5.26
C LEU A 191 -29.36 21.23 3.77
N ALA A 192 -28.20 21.60 3.22
CA ALA A 192 -27.85 21.43 1.81
C ALA A 192 -26.78 20.33 1.63
N THR A 193 -25.86 20.18 2.57
CA THR A 193 -24.84 19.13 2.59
C THR A 193 -24.91 18.34 3.88
N LEU A 194 -25.03 17.02 3.77
CA LEU A 194 -25.02 16.08 4.90
C LEU A 194 -23.98 14.98 4.64
N ASP A 195 -23.12 14.72 5.60
CA ASP A 195 -22.17 13.61 5.57
C ASP A 195 -22.28 12.81 6.88
N LEU A 196 -22.74 11.56 6.75
CA LEU A 196 -22.83 10.56 7.81
C LEU A 196 -22.07 9.29 7.41
N SER A 197 -21.04 9.42 6.57
CA SER A 197 -20.24 8.28 6.13
C SER A 197 -19.53 7.56 7.29
N MET A 198 -19.10 6.31 7.11
CA MET A 198 -18.33 5.53 8.11
C MET A 198 -19.02 5.44 9.49
N ASN A 199 -20.32 5.16 9.49
CA ASN A 199 -21.15 5.03 10.70
C ASN A 199 -21.73 3.62 10.81
N LYS A 200 -22.83 3.44 11.54
CA LYS A 200 -23.52 2.15 11.76
C LYS A 200 -25.00 2.24 11.41
N LEU A 201 -25.38 3.12 10.46
CA LEU A 201 -26.77 3.32 10.07
C LEU A 201 -27.28 2.08 9.32
N GLU A 202 -28.21 1.35 9.91
CA GLU A 202 -29.03 0.34 9.21
C GLU A 202 -30.32 0.95 8.64
N ASN A 203 -30.89 1.92 9.36
CA ASN A 203 -32.17 2.55 9.04
C ASN A 203 -32.01 4.08 9.01
N ILE A 204 -32.78 4.73 8.15
CA ILE A 204 -32.72 6.16 7.89
C ILE A 204 -34.12 6.77 7.75
N PRO A 205 -34.29 8.06 8.06
CA PRO A 205 -35.55 8.75 7.82
C PRO A 205 -35.77 9.02 6.33
N ASN A 206 -36.99 9.39 5.97
CA ASN A 206 -37.29 9.90 4.64
C ASN A 206 -36.71 11.32 4.48
N PHE A 207 -35.59 11.46 3.77
CA PHE A 207 -34.91 12.74 3.53
C PHE A 207 -35.73 13.73 2.71
N LYS A 208 -36.72 13.27 1.93
CA LYS A 208 -37.70 14.15 1.28
C LYS A 208 -38.55 14.94 2.29
N LEU A 209 -38.76 14.39 3.49
CA LEU A 209 -39.50 15.03 4.58
C LEU A 209 -38.57 15.74 5.59
N THR A 210 -37.44 15.12 5.94
CA THR A 210 -36.56 15.63 7.00
C THR A 210 -35.52 16.66 6.52
N THR A 211 -35.17 16.67 5.24
CA THR A 211 -34.12 17.55 4.69
C THR A 211 -34.53 18.10 3.30
N PRO A 212 -35.60 18.91 3.20
CA PRO A 212 -36.24 19.25 1.91
C PRO A 212 -35.40 20.15 0.97
N LYS A 213 -34.20 20.58 1.38
CA LYS A 213 -33.25 21.36 0.57
C LYS A 213 -31.92 20.63 0.34
N LEU A 214 -31.86 19.34 0.66
CA LEU A 214 -30.62 18.58 0.55
C LEU A 214 -30.19 18.48 -0.92
N PHE A 215 -28.92 18.77 -1.15
CA PHE A 215 -28.30 18.89 -2.47
C PHE A 215 -27.16 17.88 -2.63
N LYS A 216 -26.39 17.65 -1.57
CA LYS A 216 -25.35 16.62 -1.50
C LYS A 216 -25.50 15.78 -0.23
N ILE A 217 -25.38 14.47 -0.37
CA ILE A 217 -25.31 13.55 0.77
C ILE A 217 -24.22 12.50 0.62
N ASP A 218 -23.51 12.23 1.71
CA ASP A 218 -22.67 11.04 1.87
C ASP A 218 -23.19 10.13 2.98
N LEU A 219 -23.47 8.88 2.61
CA LEU A 219 -23.91 7.78 3.47
C LEU A 219 -23.02 6.53 3.25
N SER A 220 -21.86 6.69 2.62
CA SER A 220 -20.96 5.55 2.33
C SER A 220 -20.42 4.90 3.62
N TYR A 221 -19.96 3.65 3.54
CA TYR A 221 -19.47 2.87 4.69
C TYR A 221 -20.50 2.85 5.85
N ASN A 222 -21.70 2.36 5.56
CA ASN A 222 -22.76 2.16 6.56
C ASN A 222 -23.36 0.75 6.40
N LEU A 223 -24.45 0.48 7.11
CA LEU A 223 -25.11 -0.83 7.15
C LEU A 223 -26.45 -0.84 6.39
N LEU A 224 -26.67 0.12 5.47
CA LEU A 224 -27.95 0.34 4.81
C LEU A 224 -28.29 -0.83 3.87
N LYS A 225 -29.49 -1.40 4.04
CA LYS A 225 -30.02 -2.49 3.20
C LYS A 225 -30.97 -2.01 2.10
N THR A 226 -31.46 -0.77 2.22
CA THR A 226 -32.47 -0.18 1.33
C THR A 226 -32.01 1.19 0.81
N PHE A 227 -32.39 1.52 -0.42
CA PHE A 227 -32.05 2.80 -1.02
C PHE A 227 -32.85 3.96 -0.35
N PRO A 228 -32.22 5.11 -0.02
CA PRO A 228 -32.90 6.22 0.64
C PRO A 228 -33.94 6.94 -0.24
N CYS A 229 -34.99 7.50 0.39
CA CYS A 229 -35.89 8.45 -0.29
C CYS A 229 -35.35 9.89 -0.16
N PHE A 230 -35.01 10.52 -1.28
CA PHE A 230 -34.38 11.84 -1.35
C PHE A 230 -35.35 12.96 -1.81
N PRO A 231 -35.07 14.24 -1.49
CA PRO A 231 -35.80 15.38 -2.05
C PRO A 231 -35.43 15.65 -3.51
N ASP A 232 -36.32 16.33 -4.24
CA ASP A 232 -36.13 16.65 -5.67
C ASP A 232 -34.99 17.66 -5.93
N SER A 233 -34.43 18.26 -4.87
CA SER A 233 -33.26 19.14 -4.88
C SER A 233 -31.91 18.39 -4.92
N ILE A 234 -31.92 17.07 -4.75
CA ILE A 234 -30.68 16.27 -4.66
C ILE A 234 -29.92 16.26 -5.99
N LYS A 235 -28.60 16.43 -5.93
CA LYS A 235 -27.68 16.44 -7.08
C LYS A 235 -26.59 15.38 -6.97
N GLU A 236 -26.01 15.20 -5.78
CA GLU A 236 -24.96 14.20 -5.52
C GLU A 236 -25.33 13.30 -4.34
N VAL A 237 -25.23 11.99 -4.55
CA VAL A 237 -25.46 10.95 -3.54
C VAL A 237 -24.27 9.98 -3.54
N ASN A 238 -23.70 9.74 -2.37
CA ASN A 238 -22.76 8.65 -2.14
C ASN A 238 -23.34 7.61 -1.17
N LEU A 239 -23.41 6.37 -1.63
CA LEU A 239 -23.93 5.19 -0.94
C LEU A 239 -22.94 4.01 -1.02
N ASN A 240 -21.70 4.25 -1.44
CA ASN A 240 -20.68 3.21 -1.57
C ASN A 240 -20.50 2.39 -0.29
N ARG A 241 -20.16 1.10 -0.38
CA ARG A 241 -19.89 0.23 0.79
C ARG A 241 -21.07 0.22 1.77
N ASN A 242 -22.19 -0.28 1.29
CA ASN A 242 -23.41 -0.57 2.04
C ASN A 242 -23.92 -1.97 1.63
N PHE A 243 -25.12 -2.34 2.06
CA PHE A 243 -25.74 -3.64 1.75
C PHE A 243 -27.02 -3.48 0.90
N ILE A 244 -27.10 -2.42 0.09
CA ILE A 244 -28.31 -2.09 -0.69
C ILE A 244 -28.49 -3.11 -1.81
N THR A 245 -29.70 -3.67 -1.92
CA THR A 245 -30.01 -4.75 -2.87
C THR A 245 -30.74 -4.29 -4.14
N GLU A 246 -31.39 -3.12 -4.11
CA GLU A 246 -32.16 -2.58 -5.24
C GLU A 246 -32.18 -1.04 -5.27
N ILE A 247 -32.45 -0.46 -6.44
CA ILE A 247 -32.69 0.97 -6.64
C ILE A 247 -34.17 1.17 -7.06
N PRO A 248 -34.99 1.94 -6.34
CA PRO A 248 -36.38 2.22 -6.70
C PRO A 248 -36.47 3.17 -7.91
N ASP A 249 -37.68 3.47 -8.39
CA ASP A 249 -37.86 4.45 -9.48
C ASP A 249 -37.49 5.88 -9.04
N ILE A 250 -36.27 6.27 -9.38
CA ILE A 250 -35.67 7.58 -9.11
C ILE A 250 -35.74 8.55 -10.30
N ARG A 251 -36.47 8.23 -11.38
CA ARG A 251 -36.54 9.07 -12.60
C ARG A 251 -37.18 10.44 -12.36
N HIS A 252 -37.89 10.60 -11.23
CA HIS A 252 -38.48 11.86 -10.79
C HIS A 252 -37.46 12.87 -10.23
N LEU A 253 -36.21 12.47 -9.96
CA LEU A 253 -35.17 13.33 -9.39
C LEU A 253 -34.50 14.18 -10.50
N VAL A 254 -35.20 15.22 -10.97
CA VAL A 254 -34.82 16.04 -12.13
C VAL A 254 -33.53 16.87 -12.01
N ASN A 255 -32.90 16.90 -10.83
CA ASN A 255 -31.61 17.57 -10.60
C ASN A 255 -30.45 16.59 -10.33
N PHE A 256 -30.70 15.28 -10.40
CA PHE A 256 -29.75 14.27 -9.94
C PHE A 256 -28.66 14.00 -11.00
N GLU A 257 -27.40 14.30 -10.66
CA GLU A 257 -26.27 14.30 -11.59
C GLU A 257 -25.18 13.28 -11.24
N ILE A 258 -25.00 12.95 -9.96
CA ILE A 258 -23.92 12.06 -9.50
C ILE A 258 -24.48 11.01 -8.54
N LEU A 259 -24.42 9.74 -8.96
CA LEU A 259 -24.76 8.57 -8.13
C LEU A 259 -23.52 7.71 -7.92
N LYS A 260 -23.08 7.56 -6.67
CA LYS A 260 -22.09 6.56 -6.25
C LYS A 260 -22.79 5.51 -5.39
N ILE A 261 -22.80 4.26 -5.82
CA ILE A 261 -23.38 3.10 -5.11
C ILE A 261 -22.57 1.82 -5.38
N SER A 262 -21.25 1.99 -5.56
CA SER A 262 -20.31 0.87 -5.70
C SER A 262 -20.24 0.04 -4.41
N GLU A 263 -19.74 -1.19 -4.48
CA GLU A 263 -19.53 -2.04 -3.29
C GLU A 263 -20.82 -2.23 -2.47
N ASN A 264 -21.86 -2.67 -3.17
CA ASN A 264 -23.19 -2.93 -2.62
C ASN A 264 -23.67 -4.34 -3.04
N GLN A 265 -24.94 -4.64 -2.85
CA GLN A 265 -25.53 -5.96 -3.14
C GLN A 265 -26.55 -5.89 -4.28
N LEU A 266 -26.47 -4.89 -5.17
CA LEU A 266 -27.41 -4.67 -6.25
C LEU A 266 -27.38 -5.84 -7.24
N GLU A 267 -28.52 -6.51 -7.45
CA GLU A 267 -28.63 -7.57 -8.49
C GLU A 267 -29.18 -7.05 -9.82
N LYS A 268 -29.92 -5.93 -9.79
CA LYS A 268 -30.59 -5.32 -10.94
C LYS A 268 -30.60 -3.81 -10.84
N VAL A 269 -30.58 -3.13 -11.98
CA VAL A 269 -30.72 -1.67 -12.08
C VAL A 269 -31.93 -1.33 -12.96
N ASN A 270 -32.88 -0.58 -12.38
CA ASN A 270 -34.04 -0.04 -13.10
C ASN A 270 -33.64 1.20 -13.92
N SER A 271 -34.49 1.60 -14.88
CA SER A 271 -34.21 2.72 -15.79
C SER A 271 -33.86 4.02 -15.02
N LEU A 272 -32.71 4.60 -15.32
CA LEU A 272 -32.13 5.73 -14.57
C LEU A 272 -32.50 7.11 -15.16
N PRO A 273 -32.51 8.20 -14.35
CA PRO A 273 -32.83 9.54 -14.83
C PRO A 273 -31.81 10.08 -15.87
N PRO A 274 -32.25 10.74 -16.96
CA PRO A 274 -31.40 11.27 -18.04
C PRO A 274 -30.52 12.45 -17.62
N THR A 275 -30.64 12.91 -16.38
CA THR A 275 -29.87 14.02 -15.80
C THR A 275 -28.50 13.58 -15.29
N LEU A 276 -28.28 12.28 -15.10
CA LEU A 276 -27.02 11.74 -14.58
C LEU A 276 -25.84 12.02 -15.53
N ILE A 277 -24.75 12.47 -14.92
CA ILE A 277 -23.47 12.78 -15.56
C ILE A 277 -22.43 11.72 -15.19
N ASN A 278 -22.37 11.33 -13.90
CA ASN A 278 -21.43 10.33 -13.40
C ASN A 278 -22.16 9.25 -12.59
N VAL A 279 -21.93 7.98 -12.94
CA VAL A 279 -22.55 6.83 -12.29
C VAL A 279 -21.49 5.80 -11.89
N PHE A 280 -21.40 5.49 -10.61
CA PHE A 280 -20.46 4.49 -10.07
C PHE A 280 -21.26 3.36 -9.42
N MET A 281 -21.18 2.17 -10.01
CA MET A 281 -21.93 0.96 -9.65
C MET A 281 -21.04 -0.29 -9.68
N ASN A 282 -19.72 -0.12 -9.66
CA ASN A 282 -18.76 -1.22 -9.62
C ASN A 282 -18.88 -2.06 -8.34
N ASP A 283 -18.33 -3.27 -8.36
CA ASP A 283 -18.26 -4.18 -7.19
C ASP A 283 -19.65 -4.45 -6.60
N ASN A 284 -20.57 -4.88 -7.47
CA ASN A 284 -21.94 -5.23 -7.11
C ASN A 284 -22.27 -6.64 -7.67
N LYS A 285 -23.56 -7.01 -7.70
CA LYS A 285 -24.04 -8.29 -8.24
C LYS A 285 -24.88 -8.10 -9.51
N ILE A 286 -24.75 -6.96 -10.20
CA ILE A 286 -25.69 -6.53 -11.24
C ILE A 286 -25.62 -7.49 -12.41
N SER A 287 -26.73 -8.19 -12.66
CA SER A 287 -26.89 -9.16 -13.76
C SER A 287 -27.78 -8.61 -14.89
N SER A 288 -28.65 -7.64 -14.60
CA SER A 288 -29.51 -6.98 -15.59
C SER A 288 -29.61 -5.47 -15.34
N PHE A 289 -29.55 -4.69 -16.41
CA PHE A 289 -29.66 -3.24 -16.40
C PHE A 289 -30.75 -2.82 -17.41
N GLU A 290 -31.79 -2.13 -16.95
CA GLU A 290 -32.88 -1.66 -17.80
C GLU A 290 -32.46 -0.51 -18.74
N GLU A 291 -33.05 -0.49 -19.94
CA GLU A 291 -32.75 0.52 -20.95
C GLU A 291 -32.99 1.94 -20.40
N SER A 292 -31.96 2.78 -20.53
CA SER A 292 -31.90 4.14 -20.03
C SER A 292 -31.37 5.05 -21.13
N ASN A 293 -31.87 6.28 -21.26
CA ASN A 293 -31.35 7.25 -22.24
C ASN A 293 -30.56 8.34 -21.51
N LEU A 294 -29.25 8.14 -21.35
CA LEU A 294 -28.40 8.94 -20.48
C LEU A 294 -27.50 9.90 -21.29
N GLU A 295 -28.13 10.79 -22.07
CA GLU A 295 -27.46 11.71 -23.01
C GLU A 295 -26.41 12.64 -22.37
N LYS A 296 -26.46 12.85 -21.05
CA LYS A 296 -25.48 13.66 -20.29
C LYS A 296 -24.35 12.86 -19.66
N LEU A 297 -24.41 11.53 -19.71
CA LEU A 297 -23.48 10.63 -19.03
C LEU A 297 -22.08 10.75 -19.63
N GLN A 298 -21.09 11.05 -18.79
CA GLN A 298 -19.68 11.20 -19.15
C GLN A 298 -18.82 10.09 -18.53
N ILE A 299 -19.20 9.60 -17.35
CA ILE A 299 -18.48 8.55 -16.61
C ILE A 299 -19.48 7.48 -16.16
N ILE A 300 -19.18 6.22 -16.49
CA ILE A 300 -19.88 5.07 -15.91
C ILE A 300 -18.91 3.96 -15.53
N HIS A 301 -18.94 3.56 -14.26
CA HIS A 301 -18.16 2.43 -13.74
C HIS A 301 -19.11 1.27 -13.41
N LEU A 302 -18.98 0.17 -14.14
CA LEU A 302 -19.80 -1.04 -14.04
C LEU A 302 -18.95 -2.32 -13.95
N PHE A 303 -17.67 -2.18 -13.64
CA PHE A 303 -16.75 -3.30 -13.47
C PHE A 303 -17.06 -4.13 -12.21
N ASN A 304 -16.51 -5.34 -12.13
CA ASN A 304 -16.71 -6.28 -11.00
C ASN A 304 -18.21 -6.48 -10.68
N ASN A 305 -18.92 -7.02 -11.67
CA ASN A 305 -20.37 -7.23 -11.64
C ASN A 305 -20.71 -8.58 -12.31
N LYS A 306 -21.99 -8.80 -12.67
CA LYS A 306 -22.48 -10.06 -13.26
C LYS A 306 -23.15 -9.85 -14.62
N LEU A 307 -22.82 -8.76 -15.34
CA LEU A 307 -23.44 -8.43 -16.62
C LEU A 307 -23.06 -9.46 -17.68
N GLU A 308 -24.04 -10.13 -18.27
CA GLU A 308 -23.82 -11.02 -19.43
C GLU A 308 -23.83 -10.30 -20.78
N GLN A 309 -24.37 -9.07 -20.81
CA GLN A 309 -24.50 -8.22 -22.00
C GLN A 309 -24.19 -6.77 -21.63
N VAL A 310 -23.75 -6.00 -22.63
CA VAL A 310 -23.46 -4.57 -22.48
C VAL A 310 -24.77 -3.78 -22.28
N PRO A 311 -24.91 -2.93 -21.24
CA PRO A 311 -26.15 -2.18 -20.97
C PRO A 311 -26.55 -1.20 -22.08
N LYS A 312 -27.85 -0.96 -22.26
CA LYS A 312 -28.35 0.05 -23.21
C LYS A 312 -28.52 1.40 -22.54
N LEU A 313 -27.64 2.35 -22.88
CA LEU A 313 -27.53 3.66 -22.20
C LEU A 313 -27.90 4.88 -23.07
N GLY A 314 -28.35 4.68 -24.32
CA GLY A 314 -28.63 5.76 -25.27
C GLY A 314 -27.36 6.41 -25.82
N ASN A 315 -27.47 7.58 -26.47
CA ASN A 315 -26.30 8.27 -27.04
C ASN A 315 -25.53 9.05 -25.95
N THR A 316 -24.68 8.35 -25.20
CA THR A 316 -23.90 8.93 -24.10
C THR A 316 -22.68 9.73 -24.56
N LEU A 317 -22.15 10.59 -23.69
CA LEU A 317 -20.90 11.36 -23.86
C LEU A 317 -19.67 10.62 -23.27
N VAL A 318 -19.81 9.33 -22.96
CA VAL A 318 -18.74 8.50 -22.37
C VAL A 318 -17.60 8.32 -23.37
N LYS A 319 -16.37 8.55 -22.91
CA LYS A 319 -15.13 8.39 -23.70
C LYS A 319 -14.41 7.09 -23.44
N ASP A 320 -14.39 6.67 -22.17
CA ASP A 320 -13.67 5.49 -21.71
C ASP A 320 -14.67 4.48 -21.13
N VAL A 321 -14.67 3.26 -21.66
CA VAL A 321 -15.64 2.20 -21.32
C VAL A 321 -14.94 1.13 -20.50
N PHE A 322 -15.37 0.99 -19.24
CA PHE A 322 -14.74 0.15 -18.23
C PHE A 322 -15.73 -0.89 -17.68
N LEU A 323 -15.67 -2.10 -18.25
CA LEU A 323 -16.58 -3.23 -17.98
C LEU A 323 -15.86 -4.52 -17.57
N MET A 324 -14.58 -4.42 -17.15
CA MET A 324 -13.82 -5.58 -16.70
C MET A 324 -14.47 -6.30 -15.50
N GLY A 325 -14.17 -7.58 -15.29
CA GLY A 325 -14.71 -8.34 -14.17
C GLY A 325 -16.23 -8.56 -14.27
N ASN A 326 -16.72 -8.90 -15.46
CA ASN A 326 -18.14 -9.19 -15.72
C ASN A 326 -18.30 -10.57 -16.36
N LEU A 327 -19.50 -10.89 -16.87
CA LEU A 327 -19.81 -12.18 -17.49
C LEU A 327 -20.13 -12.04 -18.99
N LEU A 328 -19.67 -10.97 -19.65
CA LEU A 328 -19.97 -10.66 -21.04
C LEU A 328 -19.56 -11.80 -21.98
N LYS A 329 -20.47 -12.23 -22.86
CA LYS A 329 -20.21 -13.30 -23.86
C LYS A 329 -19.80 -12.76 -25.22
N SER A 330 -20.24 -11.55 -25.55
CA SER A 330 -19.79 -10.76 -26.71
C SER A 330 -19.60 -9.30 -26.28
N PHE A 331 -18.86 -8.54 -27.08
CA PHE A 331 -18.83 -7.08 -26.99
C PHE A 331 -19.28 -6.49 -28.32
N ASP A 332 -20.59 -6.43 -28.49
CA ASP A 332 -21.23 -5.73 -29.59
C ASP A 332 -21.42 -4.26 -29.20
N LEU A 333 -21.01 -3.34 -30.07
CA LEU A 333 -21.35 -1.92 -29.96
C LEU A 333 -22.72 -1.72 -30.63
N PRO A 334 -23.84 -1.60 -29.89
CA PRO A 334 -25.13 -1.36 -30.52
C PRO A 334 -25.10 0.02 -31.18
N ASN A 335 -25.83 0.19 -32.30
CA ASN A 335 -25.87 1.43 -33.08
C ASN A 335 -26.43 2.68 -32.35
N SER A 336 -26.57 2.64 -31.01
CA SER A 336 -27.25 3.64 -30.19
C SER A 336 -26.80 3.67 -28.71
N MET A 337 -25.55 3.29 -28.40
CA MET A 337 -25.04 3.24 -27.00
C MET A 337 -23.89 4.24 -26.70
N PHE A 338 -23.09 4.55 -27.71
CA PHE A 338 -21.97 5.49 -27.59
C PHE A 338 -21.83 6.28 -28.87
N ILE A 339 -21.44 7.55 -28.75
CA ILE A 339 -20.99 8.35 -29.88
C ILE A 339 -19.60 7.84 -30.27
N LYS A 340 -19.49 7.15 -31.42
CA LYS A 340 -18.28 6.43 -31.84
C LYS A 340 -17.04 7.34 -31.90
N GLU A 341 -17.25 8.61 -32.22
CA GLU A 341 -16.23 9.64 -32.32
C GLU A 341 -15.64 10.06 -30.96
N LEU A 342 -16.30 9.74 -29.84
CA LEU A 342 -15.83 10.07 -28.49
C LEU A 342 -15.02 8.95 -27.82
N LEU A 343 -15.17 7.70 -28.28
CA LEU A 343 -14.54 6.54 -27.64
C LEU A 343 -13.02 6.54 -27.84
N THR A 344 -12.28 6.56 -26.72
CA THR A 344 -10.81 6.59 -26.67
C THR A 344 -10.19 5.34 -26.05
N LYS A 345 -10.82 4.78 -25.01
CA LYS A 345 -10.33 3.59 -24.31
C LYS A 345 -11.45 2.59 -24.05
N ILE A 346 -11.16 1.30 -24.26
CA ILE A 346 -12.06 0.20 -23.91
C ILE A 346 -11.28 -0.80 -23.05
N ASN A 347 -11.77 -1.08 -21.84
CA ASN A 347 -11.35 -2.22 -21.03
C ASN A 347 -12.53 -3.17 -20.77
N ILE A 348 -12.43 -4.36 -21.36
CA ILE A 348 -13.38 -5.47 -21.25
C ILE A 348 -12.65 -6.75 -20.82
N SER A 349 -11.54 -6.62 -20.09
CA SER A 349 -10.79 -7.76 -19.54
C SER A 349 -11.62 -8.57 -18.52
N ASP A 350 -11.15 -9.75 -18.14
CA ASP A 350 -11.74 -10.54 -17.04
C ASP A 350 -13.26 -10.79 -17.28
N ASN A 351 -13.57 -11.35 -18.46
CA ASN A 351 -14.94 -11.58 -18.95
C ASN A 351 -15.05 -12.96 -19.63
N ASN A 352 -16.18 -13.26 -20.29
CA ASN A 352 -16.42 -14.54 -20.96
C ASN A 352 -16.44 -14.44 -22.51
N ILE A 353 -15.83 -13.39 -23.08
CA ILE A 353 -15.97 -13.05 -24.50
C ILE A 353 -15.19 -14.05 -25.35
N ASP A 354 -15.87 -14.74 -26.28
CA ASP A 354 -15.23 -15.69 -27.21
C ASP A 354 -15.09 -15.15 -28.65
N GLN A 355 -15.85 -14.11 -28.99
CA GLN A 355 -15.88 -13.44 -30.29
C GLN A 355 -15.87 -11.92 -30.14
N LEU A 356 -15.10 -11.25 -31.00
CA LEU A 356 -15.04 -9.79 -31.11
C LEU A 356 -15.66 -9.34 -32.42
N SER A 357 -16.58 -8.39 -32.34
CA SER A 357 -17.29 -7.83 -33.48
C SER A 357 -16.36 -6.83 -34.22
N PRO A 358 -16.17 -6.93 -35.56
CA PRO A 358 -15.19 -6.13 -36.30
C PRO A 358 -15.31 -4.61 -36.12
N GLU A 359 -16.51 -4.12 -35.82
CA GLU A 359 -16.88 -2.71 -35.69
C GLU A 359 -16.12 -1.98 -34.56
N ILE A 360 -15.54 -2.71 -33.60
CA ILE A 360 -14.67 -2.11 -32.56
C ILE A 360 -13.39 -1.50 -33.16
N PHE A 361 -12.90 -2.05 -34.27
CA PHE A 361 -11.68 -1.59 -34.94
C PHE A 361 -11.93 -0.43 -35.90
N ASP A 362 -13.20 -0.17 -36.26
CA ASP A 362 -13.64 0.99 -37.03
C ASP A 362 -13.79 2.27 -36.17
N LEU A 363 -13.58 2.18 -34.85
CA LEU A 363 -13.67 3.32 -33.94
C LEU A 363 -12.54 4.33 -34.23
N PRO A 364 -12.86 5.57 -34.67
CA PRO A 364 -11.87 6.45 -35.31
C PRO A 364 -10.82 7.03 -34.34
N ASN A 365 -11.08 6.96 -33.04
CA ASN A 365 -10.25 7.55 -31.97
C ASN A 365 -9.86 6.53 -30.88
N LEU A 366 -10.12 5.23 -31.08
CA LEU A 366 -9.73 4.18 -30.13
C LEU A 366 -8.21 4.00 -30.13
N ILE A 367 -7.57 4.33 -29.01
CA ILE A 367 -6.11 4.24 -28.82
C ILE A 367 -5.70 3.15 -27.84
N TYR A 368 -6.63 2.68 -26.99
CA TYR A 368 -6.38 1.68 -25.96
C TYR A 368 -7.47 0.61 -25.99
N LEU A 369 -7.06 -0.65 -26.12
CA LEU A 369 -7.94 -1.80 -26.07
C LEU A 369 -7.35 -2.89 -25.17
N ASN A 370 -8.02 -3.16 -24.05
CA ASN A 370 -7.73 -4.30 -23.20
C ASN A 370 -8.87 -5.32 -23.26
N ILE A 371 -8.54 -6.53 -23.71
CA ILE A 371 -9.44 -7.70 -23.82
C ILE A 371 -8.89 -8.91 -23.05
N SER A 372 -7.92 -8.70 -22.15
CA SER A 372 -7.21 -9.80 -21.49
C SER A 372 -8.13 -10.68 -20.63
N ASN A 373 -7.70 -11.89 -20.30
CA ASN A 373 -8.45 -12.83 -19.46
C ASN A 373 -9.91 -13.04 -19.94
N ASN A 374 -10.02 -13.52 -21.18
CA ASN A 374 -11.28 -13.81 -21.87
C ASN A 374 -11.18 -15.17 -22.59
N LYS A 375 -12.08 -15.46 -23.52
CA LYS A 375 -12.14 -16.73 -24.27
C LYS A 375 -11.89 -16.53 -25.78
N VAL A 376 -11.31 -15.39 -26.16
CA VAL A 376 -11.13 -14.98 -27.56
C VAL A 376 -10.17 -15.92 -28.26
N LYS A 377 -10.63 -16.56 -29.33
CA LYS A 377 -9.81 -17.49 -30.14
C LYS A 377 -9.21 -16.86 -31.39
N LYS A 378 -9.76 -15.72 -31.82
CA LYS A 378 -9.37 -15.00 -33.04
C LYS A 378 -9.69 -13.52 -32.89
N VAL A 379 -8.78 -12.66 -33.33
CA VAL A 379 -9.04 -11.23 -33.52
C VAL A 379 -9.31 -10.96 -35.01
N PRO A 380 -10.34 -10.18 -35.38
CA PRO A 380 -10.59 -9.75 -36.76
C PRO A 380 -9.39 -9.06 -37.42
N ARG A 381 -9.09 -9.42 -38.67
CA ARG A 381 -7.96 -8.86 -39.44
C ARG A 381 -8.01 -7.35 -39.68
N ILE A 382 -9.19 -6.74 -39.56
CA ILE A 382 -9.38 -5.30 -39.72
C ILE A 382 -8.67 -4.47 -38.64
N ILE A 383 -8.20 -5.10 -37.54
CA ILE A 383 -7.37 -4.45 -36.52
C ILE A 383 -6.13 -3.74 -37.09
N SER A 384 -5.56 -4.21 -38.20
CA SER A 384 -4.42 -3.56 -38.87
C SER A 384 -4.71 -2.16 -39.41
N LEU A 385 -5.99 -1.82 -39.62
CA LEU A 385 -6.46 -0.49 -40.06
C LEU A 385 -6.77 0.46 -38.89
N SER A 386 -6.72 -0.03 -37.65
CA SER A 386 -7.04 0.75 -36.45
C SER A 386 -5.89 1.69 -36.03
N LYS A 387 -6.19 2.60 -35.10
CA LYS A 387 -5.21 3.54 -34.49
C LYS A 387 -4.78 3.13 -33.08
N ILE A 388 -4.91 1.84 -32.75
CA ILE A 388 -4.65 1.33 -31.41
C ILE A 388 -3.15 1.43 -31.10
N LEU A 389 -2.81 2.17 -30.05
CA LEU A 389 -1.46 2.34 -29.52
C LEU A 389 -1.13 1.28 -28.47
N PHE A 390 -2.11 0.91 -27.65
CA PHE A 390 -2.01 -0.11 -26.61
C PHE A 390 -3.02 -1.24 -26.86
N LEU A 391 -2.52 -2.46 -27.01
CA LEU A 391 -3.34 -3.67 -27.18
C LEU A 391 -2.91 -4.74 -26.17
N ASN A 392 -3.84 -5.15 -25.30
CA ASN A 392 -3.64 -6.31 -24.42
C ASN A 392 -4.64 -7.42 -24.76
N VAL A 393 -4.13 -8.51 -25.31
CA VAL A 393 -4.89 -9.73 -25.65
C VAL A 393 -4.55 -10.91 -24.74
N SER A 394 -3.70 -10.73 -23.74
CA SER A 394 -3.14 -11.79 -22.88
C SER A 394 -4.23 -12.64 -22.20
N HIS A 395 -3.91 -13.87 -21.79
CA HIS A 395 -4.85 -14.79 -21.16
C HIS A 395 -6.09 -15.05 -22.05
N ASN A 396 -5.86 -15.35 -23.33
CA ASN A 396 -6.89 -15.74 -24.31
C ASN A 396 -6.37 -16.89 -25.19
N PRO A 397 -7.16 -17.96 -25.47
CA PRO A 397 -6.72 -19.13 -26.21
C PRO A 397 -6.63 -18.88 -27.73
N LEU A 398 -5.66 -18.05 -28.15
CA LEU A 398 -5.45 -17.62 -29.54
C LEU A 398 -4.72 -18.69 -30.37
N GLY A 399 -3.75 -19.41 -29.79
CA GLY A 399 -2.99 -20.49 -30.41
C GLY A 399 -1.97 -20.03 -31.47
N LYS A 400 -2.41 -19.28 -32.49
CA LYS A 400 -1.54 -18.61 -33.47
C LYS A 400 -2.17 -17.29 -33.89
N ILE A 401 -1.37 -16.22 -33.91
CA ILE A 401 -1.79 -14.92 -34.43
C ILE A 401 -1.93 -15.02 -35.97
N LYS A 402 -3.08 -14.59 -36.52
CA LYS A 402 -3.45 -14.70 -37.95
C LYS A 402 -3.94 -13.37 -38.55
N PHE A 403 -3.53 -12.29 -37.91
CA PHE A 403 -3.82 -10.90 -38.24
C PHE A 403 -2.53 -10.09 -38.09
N ASP A 404 -2.41 -9.03 -38.88
CA ASP A 404 -1.31 -8.07 -38.78
C ASP A 404 -1.67 -7.01 -37.73
N LEU A 405 -0.67 -6.54 -36.98
CA LEU A 405 -0.86 -5.46 -36.00
C LEU A 405 -1.00 -4.09 -36.71
N PRO A 406 -1.69 -3.11 -36.11
CA PRO A 406 -1.71 -1.75 -36.63
C PRO A 406 -0.32 -1.12 -36.52
N VAL A 407 0.13 -0.44 -37.58
CA VAL A 407 1.45 0.25 -37.61
C VAL A 407 1.62 1.35 -36.56
N THR A 408 0.54 1.73 -35.88
CA THR A 408 0.53 2.70 -34.79
C THR A 408 0.82 2.08 -33.41
N ILE A 409 0.88 0.74 -33.31
CA ILE A 409 1.08 0.04 -32.04
C ILE A 409 2.39 0.45 -31.35
N MET A 410 2.30 0.73 -30.05
CA MET A 410 3.40 1.07 -29.16
C MET A 410 3.62 0.01 -28.08
N THR A 411 2.53 -0.62 -27.63
CA THR A 411 2.52 -1.64 -26.58
C THR A 411 1.64 -2.81 -26.99
N PHE A 412 2.20 -4.02 -27.03
CA PHE A 412 1.46 -5.24 -27.34
C PHE A 412 1.69 -6.32 -26.28
N TYR A 413 0.64 -6.68 -25.55
CA TYR A 413 0.66 -7.74 -24.55
C TYR A 413 -0.14 -8.94 -25.07
N CYS A 414 0.51 -10.10 -25.18
CA CYS A 414 -0.04 -11.38 -25.63
C CYS A 414 0.49 -12.56 -24.80
N ALA A 415 0.72 -12.34 -23.50
CA ALA A 415 1.15 -13.38 -22.57
C ALA A 415 0.05 -14.44 -22.33
N ASN A 416 0.43 -15.68 -22.07
CA ASN A 416 -0.50 -16.78 -21.75
C ASN A 416 -1.63 -16.92 -22.79
N CYS A 417 -1.25 -17.02 -24.07
CA CYS A 417 -2.16 -17.01 -25.22
C CYS A 417 -2.11 -18.31 -26.06
N GLU A 418 -1.50 -19.37 -25.52
CA GLU A 418 -1.22 -20.64 -26.21
C GLU A 418 -0.40 -20.47 -27.50
N LEU A 419 0.39 -19.39 -27.63
CA LEU A 419 1.08 -19.04 -28.87
C LEU A 419 2.28 -19.96 -29.14
N THR A 420 2.35 -20.55 -30.32
CA THR A 420 3.56 -21.25 -30.80
C THR A 420 4.53 -20.33 -31.53
N ASP A 421 4.04 -19.22 -32.08
CA ASP A 421 4.82 -18.27 -32.90
C ASP A 421 4.28 -16.85 -32.71
N LEU A 422 5.17 -15.86 -32.90
CA LEU A 422 4.83 -14.45 -33.01
C LEU A 422 4.63 -14.05 -34.49
N PRO A 423 3.80 -13.05 -34.81
CA PRO A 423 3.55 -12.62 -36.20
C PRO A 423 4.72 -11.82 -36.76
N ASP A 424 5.09 -12.10 -38.02
CA ASP A 424 6.19 -11.42 -38.73
C ASP A 424 6.00 -9.88 -38.78
N SER A 425 4.74 -9.42 -38.80
CA SER A 425 4.37 -7.99 -38.84
C SER A 425 4.90 -7.17 -37.67
N LEU A 426 5.38 -7.79 -36.58
CA LEU A 426 6.10 -7.08 -35.49
C LEU A 426 7.34 -6.35 -36.01
N SER A 427 7.99 -6.89 -37.06
CA SER A 427 9.14 -6.28 -37.72
C SER A 427 8.79 -4.95 -38.41
N ASP A 428 7.52 -4.82 -38.84
CA ASP A 428 6.98 -3.68 -39.57
C ASP A 428 6.30 -2.64 -38.66
N CYS A 429 6.38 -2.81 -37.34
CA CYS A 429 5.78 -1.90 -36.34
C CYS A 429 6.82 -0.87 -35.84
N PRO A 430 6.94 0.33 -36.45
CA PRO A 430 8.06 1.24 -36.18
C PRO A 430 8.05 1.87 -34.78
N ASN A 431 6.90 1.89 -34.11
CA ASN A 431 6.72 2.52 -32.80
C ASN A 431 6.61 1.50 -31.64
N LEU A 432 6.69 0.19 -31.93
CA LEU A 432 6.52 -0.85 -30.92
C LEU A 432 7.70 -0.83 -29.94
N SER A 433 7.42 -0.33 -28.74
CA SER A 433 8.38 -0.15 -27.65
C SER A 433 8.29 -1.25 -26.60
N ILE A 434 7.10 -1.80 -26.33
CA ILE A 434 6.90 -2.83 -25.30
C ILE A 434 6.21 -4.06 -25.90
N LEU A 435 6.85 -5.22 -25.78
CA LEU A 435 6.30 -6.54 -26.13
C LEU A 435 6.33 -7.47 -24.92
N ILE A 436 5.16 -7.93 -24.50
CA ILE A 436 4.99 -8.93 -23.44
C ILE A 436 4.35 -10.17 -24.05
N CYS A 437 5.09 -11.26 -24.16
CA CYS A 437 4.67 -12.52 -24.78
C CYS A 437 5.05 -13.75 -23.94
N SER A 438 5.20 -13.56 -22.64
CA SER A 438 5.51 -14.61 -21.67
C SER A 438 4.44 -15.73 -21.58
N GLU A 439 4.80 -16.87 -20.99
CA GLU A 439 3.89 -17.99 -20.72
C GLU A 439 3.23 -18.57 -21.98
N ASN A 440 4.00 -18.70 -23.05
CA ASN A 440 3.56 -19.26 -24.32
C ASN A 440 4.44 -20.47 -24.70
N GLN A 441 4.35 -20.97 -25.94
CA GLN A 441 5.24 -22.00 -26.50
C GLN A 441 6.07 -21.45 -27.67
N ILE A 442 6.49 -20.19 -27.58
CA ILE A 442 7.25 -19.50 -28.63
C ILE A 442 8.69 -20.03 -28.65
N GLU A 443 9.18 -20.42 -29.82
CA GLU A 443 10.58 -20.85 -30.01
C GLU A 443 11.53 -19.67 -30.33
N LYS A 444 11.01 -18.57 -30.90
CA LYS A 444 11.80 -17.51 -31.57
C LYS A 444 11.11 -16.15 -31.48
N VAL A 445 11.87 -15.10 -31.23
CA VAL A 445 11.39 -13.70 -31.27
C VAL A 445 11.93 -13.02 -32.54
N PRO A 446 11.08 -12.39 -33.39
CA PRO A 446 11.55 -11.65 -34.57
C PRO A 446 12.28 -10.37 -34.17
N PHE A 447 13.09 -9.82 -35.07
CA PHE A 447 13.79 -8.54 -34.83
C PHE A 447 12.80 -7.37 -34.88
N ILE A 448 12.69 -6.62 -33.78
CA ILE A 448 11.81 -5.45 -33.66
C ILE A 448 12.68 -4.18 -33.58
N PRO A 449 12.54 -3.22 -34.52
CA PRO A 449 13.52 -2.14 -34.69
C PRO A 449 13.70 -1.21 -33.49
N ASN A 450 12.63 -0.88 -32.75
CA ASN A 450 12.62 0.16 -31.70
C ASN A 450 12.08 -0.34 -30.35
N LEU A 451 12.20 -1.65 -30.09
CA LEU A 451 11.76 -2.27 -28.84
C LEU A 451 12.62 -1.80 -27.65
N GLY A 452 11.98 -1.22 -26.64
CA GLY A 452 12.57 -0.80 -25.37
C GLY A 452 12.39 -1.82 -24.23
N SER A 453 11.32 -2.63 -24.23
CA SER A 453 11.11 -3.68 -23.22
C SER A 453 10.56 -4.97 -23.85
N LEU A 454 11.19 -6.09 -23.51
CA LEU A 454 10.82 -7.44 -23.92
C LEU A 454 10.66 -8.34 -22.69
N ASN A 455 9.46 -8.87 -22.46
CA ASN A 455 9.26 -10.01 -21.56
C ASN A 455 8.72 -11.20 -22.37
N ALA A 456 9.58 -12.18 -22.61
CA ALA A 456 9.26 -13.47 -23.23
C ALA A 456 9.57 -14.65 -22.29
N SER A 457 9.50 -14.41 -20.97
CA SER A 457 9.71 -15.44 -19.95
C SER A 457 8.77 -16.63 -20.08
N ASN A 458 9.16 -17.81 -19.58
CA ASN A 458 8.34 -19.02 -19.60
C ASN A 458 7.85 -19.40 -21.00
N ASN A 459 8.80 -19.74 -21.88
CA ASN A 459 8.58 -20.07 -23.29
C ASN A 459 9.47 -21.25 -23.72
N SER A 460 9.57 -21.53 -25.02
CA SER A 460 10.43 -22.58 -25.60
C SER A 460 11.62 -22.00 -26.39
N ILE A 461 12.06 -20.78 -26.08
CA ILE A 461 13.13 -20.09 -26.80
C ILE A 461 14.46 -20.80 -26.54
N ASN A 462 15.13 -21.24 -27.61
CA ASN A 462 16.39 -21.98 -27.56
C ASN A 462 17.63 -21.20 -28.02
N MET A 463 17.42 -20.01 -28.59
CA MET A 463 18.49 -19.11 -29.05
C MET A 463 18.22 -17.69 -28.56
N PHE A 464 19.26 -17.00 -28.08
CA PHE A 464 19.16 -15.58 -27.73
C PHE A 464 18.71 -14.75 -28.96
N PRO A 465 17.67 -13.91 -28.84
CA PRO A 465 17.09 -13.20 -29.98
C PRO A 465 17.99 -12.05 -30.46
N LYS A 466 17.85 -11.69 -31.74
CA LYS A 466 18.47 -10.46 -32.26
C LYS A 466 17.66 -9.25 -31.80
N LEU A 467 18.27 -8.38 -30.99
CA LEU A 467 17.65 -7.18 -30.43
C LEU A 467 18.29 -5.90 -30.99
N ASN A 468 17.64 -4.75 -30.76
CA ASN A 468 18.13 -3.42 -31.13
C ASN A 468 18.87 -2.76 -29.95
N GLN A 469 19.52 -1.62 -30.17
CA GLN A 469 20.37 -0.94 -29.17
C GLN A 469 19.59 -0.06 -28.17
N ASN A 470 18.30 0.21 -28.43
CA ASN A 470 17.43 1.00 -27.56
C ASN A 470 16.76 0.15 -26.47
N ILE A 471 17.03 -1.15 -26.41
CA ILE A 471 16.46 -2.08 -25.44
C ILE A 471 16.93 -1.71 -24.01
N GLN A 472 15.97 -1.59 -23.10
CA GLN A 472 16.14 -1.18 -21.69
C GLN A 472 15.84 -2.32 -20.72
N GLN A 473 14.95 -3.24 -21.09
CA GLN A 473 14.57 -4.39 -20.27
C GLN A 473 14.46 -5.65 -21.13
N ILE A 474 15.08 -6.73 -20.67
CA ILE A 474 15.00 -8.06 -21.29
C ILE A 474 14.71 -9.08 -20.20
N ASP A 475 13.58 -9.76 -20.29
CA ASP A 475 13.29 -10.98 -19.54
C ASP A 475 13.08 -12.15 -20.52
N LEU A 476 14.04 -13.07 -20.51
CA LEU A 476 14.04 -14.35 -21.22
C LEU A 476 14.16 -15.53 -20.25
N SER A 477 13.77 -15.34 -18.99
CA SER A 477 13.81 -16.38 -17.96
C SER A 477 12.91 -17.58 -18.30
N LEU A 478 13.12 -18.73 -17.65
CA LEU A 478 12.30 -19.94 -17.83
C LEU A 478 12.20 -20.36 -19.32
N ASN A 479 13.34 -20.45 -20.00
CA ASN A 479 13.43 -20.81 -21.42
C ASN A 479 14.45 -21.95 -21.61
N GLN A 480 14.92 -22.17 -22.84
CA GLN A 480 15.81 -23.26 -23.23
C GLN A 480 17.11 -22.75 -23.87
N ILE A 481 17.51 -21.51 -23.59
CA ILE A 481 18.67 -20.85 -24.23
C ILE A 481 19.96 -21.49 -23.70
N GLU A 482 20.77 -22.04 -24.61
CA GLU A 482 22.07 -22.65 -24.26
C GLU A 482 23.24 -21.67 -24.36
N LYS A 483 23.15 -20.67 -25.26
CA LYS A 483 24.24 -19.75 -25.59
C LYS A 483 23.74 -18.34 -25.85
N VAL A 484 24.50 -17.36 -25.37
CA VAL A 484 24.40 -15.95 -25.76
C VAL A 484 25.53 -15.55 -26.72
N PRO A 485 25.39 -14.47 -27.50
CA PRO A 485 26.51 -13.90 -28.26
C PRO A 485 27.67 -13.53 -27.34
N GLU A 486 28.90 -13.71 -27.82
CA GLU A 486 30.12 -13.40 -27.07
C GLU A 486 30.25 -11.89 -26.79
N VAL A 487 29.96 -11.05 -27.79
CA VAL A 487 30.02 -9.58 -27.68
C VAL A 487 28.68 -8.96 -28.06
N VAL A 488 28.18 -8.03 -27.25
CA VAL A 488 26.95 -7.26 -27.50
C VAL A 488 27.12 -5.76 -27.23
N ASN A 489 26.23 -4.94 -27.78
CA ASN A 489 26.22 -3.49 -27.56
C ASN A 489 24.81 -3.05 -27.15
N PHE A 490 24.56 -2.96 -25.84
CA PHE A 490 23.27 -2.58 -25.27
C PHE A 490 23.43 -1.45 -24.23
N PRO A 491 23.84 -0.24 -24.66
CA PRO A 491 24.19 0.86 -23.75
C PRO A 491 23.04 1.40 -22.89
N HIS A 492 21.80 1.06 -23.24
CA HIS A 492 20.59 1.49 -22.54
C HIS A 492 19.92 0.38 -21.71
N LEU A 493 20.47 -0.85 -21.73
CA LEU A 493 19.90 -1.98 -21.01
C LEU A 493 20.09 -1.79 -19.49
N ALA A 494 18.99 -1.71 -18.76
CA ALA A 494 18.93 -1.54 -17.31
C ALA A 494 18.66 -2.85 -16.58
N GLU A 495 17.82 -3.74 -17.13
CA GLU A 495 17.53 -5.07 -16.56
C GLU A 495 17.67 -6.19 -17.60
N LEU A 496 18.38 -7.25 -17.21
CA LEU A 496 18.56 -8.48 -17.97
C LEU A 496 18.32 -9.70 -17.08
N ASP A 497 17.24 -10.44 -17.35
CA ASP A 497 16.94 -11.74 -16.73
C ASP A 497 17.06 -12.89 -17.74
N LEU A 498 18.03 -13.78 -17.49
CA LEU A 498 18.29 -15.03 -18.21
C LEU A 498 18.16 -16.26 -17.30
N SER A 499 17.51 -16.13 -16.14
CA SER A 499 17.41 -17.18 -15.13
C SER A 499 16.59 -18.38 -15.61
N HIS A 500 16.84 -19.57 -15.06
CA HIS A 500 16.19 -20.82 -15.46
C HIS A 500 16.27 -21.10 -16.98
N ASN A 501 17.49 -21.02 -17.52
CA ASN A 501 17.83 -21.42 -18.89
C ASN A 501 18.81 -22.61 -18.88
N LYS A 502 19.56 -22.81 -19.96
CA LYS A 502 20.59 -23.87 -20.10
C LYS A 502 21.96 -23.28 -20.44
N LEU A 503 22.23 -22.05 -20.00
CA LEU A 503 23.43 -21.32 -20.40
C LEU A 503 24.70 -22.09 -20.01
N ILE A 504 25.65 -22.14 -20.94
CA ILE A 504 27.01 -22.65 -20.69
C ILE A 504 28.06 -21.52 -20.74
N ASN A 505 27.69 -20.33 -21.23
CA ASN A 505 28.52 -19.14 -21.27
C ASN A 505 27.67 -17.87 -21.04
N ILE A 506 28.33 -16.82 -20.56
CA ILE A 506 27.83 -15.43 -20.57
C ILE A 506 28.52 -14.63 -21.68
N PHE A 507 28.17 -13.35 -21.78
CA PHE A 507 28.85 -12.35 -22.60
C PHE A 507 30.26 -12.06 -22.07
N ASP A 508 31.20 -11.70 -22.95
CA ASP A 508 32.44 -11.03 -22.57
C ASP A 508 32.08 -9.61 -22.10
N LEU A 509 32.20 -9.35 -20.79
CA LEU A 509 31.84 -8.08 -20.19
C LEU A 509 32.86 -6.96 -20.44
N ASN A 510 34.09 -7.29 -20.87
CA ASN A 510 35.11 -6.31 -21.22
C ASN A 510 34.94 -5.79 -22.65
N GLU A 511 34.51 -6.65 -23.58
CA GLU A 511 34.27 -6.28 -24.99
C GLU A 511 32.80 -5.86 -25.25
N SER A 512 31.86 -6.20 -24.37
CA SER A 512 30.44 -5.80 -24.48
C SER A 512 30.16 -4.45 -23.83
N ASN A 513 29.19 -3.70 -24.37
CA ASN A 513 28.68 -2.48 -23.74
C ASN A 513 27.38 -2.75 -22.96
N PHE A 514 27.44 -2.45 -21.67
CA PHE A 514 26.33 -2.47 -20.70
C PHE A 514 26.30 -1.19 -19.84
N ASP A 515 26.52 -0.02 -20.45
CA ASP A 515 26.71 1.29 -19.76
C ASP A 515 25.60 1.65 -18.73
N SER A 516 24.40 1.09 -18.85
CA SER A 516 23.23 1.38 -17.98
C SER A 516 22.78 0.22 -17.09
N LEU A 517 23.49 -0.92 -17.06
CA LEU A 517 22.96 -2.15 -16.46
C LEU A 517 22.93 -2.09 -14.93
N LYS A 518 21.73 -2.19 -14.36
CA LYS A 518 21.42 -2.15 -12.92
C LYS A 518 21.10 -3.53 -12.36
N VAL A 519 20.37 -4.35 -13.12
CA VAL A 519 19.88 -5.66 -12.67
C VAL A 519 20.34 -6.74 -13.65
N PHE A 520 21.10 -7.72 -13.17
CA PHE A 520 21.59 -8.82 -13.98
C PHE A 520 21.33 -10.17 -13.29
N LYS A 521 20.36 -10.94 -13.81
CA LYS A 521 19.91 -12.21 -13.24
C LYS A 521 20.20 -13.36 -14.20
N PHE A 522 20.83 -14.42 -13.71
CA PHE A 522 21.11 -15.62 -14.50
C PHE A 522 21.06 -16.91 -13.66
N SER A 523 20.24 -16.92 -12.60
CA SER A 523 20.17 -18.06 -11.69
C SER A 523 19.67 -19.34 -12.34
N HIS A 524 19.93 -20.47 -11.69
CA HIS A 524 19.49 -21.80 -12.13
C HIS A 524 20.01 -22.24 -13.52
N ASN A 525 21.11 -21.63 -14.00
CA ASN A 525 21.88 -22.12 -15.14
C ASN A 525 23.01 -23.03 -14.64
N GLN A 526 22.70 -24.30 -14.33
CA GLN A 526 23.60 -25.21 -13.59
C GLN A 526 24.94 -25.52 -14.27
N GLU A 527 24.99 -25.48 -15.61
CA GLU A 527 26.23 -25.70 -16.37
C GLU A 527 27.05 -24.42 -16.57
N LEU A 528 26.49 -23.24 -16.28
CA LEU A 528 27.17 -21.97 -16.40
C LEU A 528 28.25 -21.85 -15.32
N LYS A 529 29.49 -21.68 -15.75
CA LYS A 529 30.68 -21.63 -14.88
C LYS A 529 31.62 -20.52 -15.37
N GLY A 530 32.33 -19.88 -14.46
CA GLY A 530 33.27 -18.81 -14.80
C GLY A 530 33.40 -17.78 -13.69
N GLU A 531 33.91 -16.61 -14.05
CA GLU A 531 34.23 -15.52 -13.13
C GLU A 531 33.72 -14.20 -13.72
N ILE A 532 33.11 -13.34 -12.89
CA ILE A 532 32.66 -12.00 -13.27
C ILE A 532 33.51 -10.94 -12.56
N GLU A 533 34.00 -9.98 -13.33
CA GLU A 533 34.67 -8.76 -12.83
C GLU A 533 33.63 -7.63 -12.82
N LEU A 534 33.26 -7.16 -11.61
CA LEU A 534 32.17 -6.19 -11.45
C LEU A 534 32.58 -4.77 -11.88
N VAL A 535 33.88 -4.52 -12.10
CA VAL A 535 34.41 -3.26 -12.63
C VAL A 535 33.82 -2.90 -14.01
N PHE A 536 33.40 -3.90 -14.79
CA PHE A 536 32.76 -3.69 -16.10
C PHE A 536 31.26 -3.35 -16.01
N LEU A 537 30.66 -3.41 -14.82
CA LEU A 537 29.25 -3.14 -14.55
C LEU A 537 29.09 -2.03 -13.50
N PRO A 538 29.52 -0.78 -13.79
CA PRO A 538 29.70 0.28 -12.78
C PRO A 538 28.39 0.83 -12.18
N LEU A 539 27.24 0.56 -12.78
CA LEU A 539 25.91 0.96 -12.30
C LEU A 539 25.09 -0.21 -11.75
N LEU A 540 25.71 -1.37 -11.52
CA LEU A 540 25.02 -2.55 -11.02
C LEU A 540 24.49 -2.31 -9.60
N GLU A 541 23.23 -2.66 -9.41
CA GLU A 541 22.47 -2.55 -8.16
C GLU A 541 22.12 -3.95 -7.63
N THR A 542 21.76 -4.89 -8.52
CA THR A 542 21.37 -6.26 -8.17
C THR A 542 21.99 -7.28 -9.13
N ILE A 543 22.59 -8.34 -8.58
CA ILE A 543 23.08 -9.49 -9.36
C ILE A 543 22.57 -10.81 -8.77
N ASP A 544 22.01 -11.69 -9.60
CA ASP A 544 21.59 -13.04 -9.20
C ASP A 544 22.43 -14.12 -9.90
N ILE A 545 23.33 -14.72 -9.11
CA ILE A 545 24.25 -15.79 -9.53
C ILE A 545 23.86 -17.15 -8.95
N SER A 546 22.73 -17.24 -8.24
CA SER A 546 22.35 -18.44 -7.49
C SER A 546 22.16 -19.66 -8.39
N PHE A 547 22.54 -20.84 -7.89
CA PHE A 547 22.48 -22.12 -8.61
C PHE A 547 23.20 -22.12 -9.98
N THR A 548 24.32 -21.39 -10.05
CA THR A 548 25.33 -21.46 -11.10
C THR A 548 26.71 -21.77 -10.49
N GLY A 549 27.71 -21.98 -11.34
CA GLY A 549 29.13 -22.03 -10.96
C GLY A 549 29.89 -20.74 -11.29
N ILE A 550 29.21 -19.59 -11.30
CA ILE A 550 29.83 -18.27 -11.47
C ILE A 550 30.33 -17.76 -10.12
N ASP A 551 31.57 -17.27 -10.11
CA ASP A 551 32.20 -16.62 -8.96
C ASP A 551 32.42 -15.11 -9.25
N LEU A 552 32.49 -14.29 -8.20
CA LEU A 552 32.80 -12.86 -8.31
C LEU A 552 34.29 -12.65 -8.02
N LYS A 553 35.02 -12.01 -8.93
CA LYS A 553 36.47 -11.72 -8.76
C LYS A 553 36.75 -10.54 -7.85
N ASP A 554 35.91 -9.52 -7.95
CA ASP A 554 36.02 -8.27 -7.21
C ASP A 554 34.92 -8.20 -6.14
N GLU A 555 35.19 -7.46 -5.06
CA GLU A 555 34.14 -7.15 -4.09
C GLU A 555 33.04 -6.29 -4.74
N PRO A 556 31.75 -6.54 -4.43
CA PRO A 556 30.66 -5.70 -4.88
C PRO A 556 30.88 -4.23 -4.54
N SER A 557 30.65 -3.35 -5.51
CA SER A 557 30.72 -1.91 -5.28
C SER A 557 29.63 -1.47 -4.30
N VAL A 558 29.83 -0.28 -3.73
CA VAL A 558 28.85 0.45 -2.90
C VAL A 558 27.51 0.74 -3.59
N THR A 559 27.36 0.53 -4.90
CA THR A 559 26.08 0.64 -5.61
C THR A 559 25.30 -0.67 -5.63
N VAL A 560 25.98 -1.82 -5.49
CA VAL A 560 25.34 -3.14 -5.44
C VAL A 560 24.66 -3.29 -4.08
N ARG A 561 23.36 -2.97 -4.04
CA ARG A 561 22.51 -3.20 -2.88
C ARG A 561 22.32 -4.70 -2.59
N GLU A 562 22.51 -5.54 -3.59
CA GLU A 562 22.10 -6.94 -3.53
C GLU A 562 22.93 -7.88 -4.41
N VAL A 563 23.53 -8.89 -3.77
CA VAL A 563 24.05 -10.09 -4.43
C VAL A 563 23.20 -11.27 -3.99
N ILE A 564 22.64 -12.03 -4.92
CA ILE A 564 21.99 -13.32 -4.64
C ILE A 564 22.92 -14.46 -5.04
N THR A 565 23.27 -15.33 -4.10
CA THR A 565 24.21 -16.44 -4.32
C THR A 565 23.76 -17.72 -3.61
N SER A 566 24.23 -18.87 -4.10
CA SER A 566 24.13 -20.17 -3.43
C SER A 566 25.42 -20.58 -2.72
N ASN A 567 26.52 -19.85 -2.92
CA ASN A 567 27.77 -20.06 -2.20
C ASN A 567 28.23 -18.76 -1.53
N PRO A 568 27.87 -18.55 -0.25
CA PRO A 568 28.18 -17.32 0.47
C PRO A 568 29.67 -17.18 0.80
N GLU A 569 30.40 -18.30 0.93
CA GLU A 569 31.84 -18.31 1.26
C GLU A 569 32.70 -17.71 0.14
N LYS A 570 32.14 -17.58 -1.08
CA LYS A 570 32.79 -16.98 -2.24
C LYS A 570 32.51 -15.50 -2.44
N VAL A 571 31.73 -14.86 -1.55
CA VAL A 571 31.40 -13.43 -1.64
C VAL A 571 31.94 -12.73 -0.40
N CYS A 572 32.99 -11.90 -0.60
CA CYS A 572 33.67 -11.17 0.46
C CYS A 572 32.91 -9.93 0.96
N ASN A 573 31.64 -10.08 1.38
CA ASN A 573 30.91 -9.07 2.15
C ASN A 573 29.70 -9.70 2.86
N PHE A 574 29.15 -9.06 3.88
CA PHE A 574 28.00 -9.59 4.64
C PHE A 574 26.62 -9.34 3.98
N GLN A 575 26.53 -8.45 2.98
CA GLN A 575 25.27 -8.04 2.36
C GLN A 575 24.92 -8.87 1.11
N TYR A 576 24.43 -10.10 1.30
CA TYR A 576 23.90 -10.95 0.22
C TYR A 576 22.58 -11.64 0.60
N LYS A 577 21.68 -11.83 -0.38
CA LYS A 577 20.55 -12.77 -0.27
C LYS A 577 21.10 -14.18 -0.50
N LEU A 578 21.09 -15.02 0.53
CA LEU A 578 21.57 -16.41 0.43
C LEU A 578 20.43 -17.34 0.01
N MET A 579 20.51 -17.92 -1.20
CA MET A 579 19.56 -18.90 -1.72
C MET A 579 20.18 -20.31 -1.70
N THR A 580 19.86 -21.09 -0.67
CA THR A 580 20.43 -22.44 -0.46
C THR A 580 19.66 -23.59 -1.10
N GLU A 581 18.35 -23.44 -1.35
CA GLU A 581 17.46 -24.56 -1.69
C GLU A 581 16.60 -24.24 -2.94
N PRO A 582 16.99 -24.71 -4.14
CA PRO A 582 16.34 -24.36 -5.41
C PRO A 582 15.05 -25.15 -5.65
N ASP A 583 14.96 -26.35 -5.06
CA ASP A 583 13.93 -27.32 -5.41
C ASP A 583 12.54 -26.94 -4.90
N PHE A 584 12.48 -26.15 -3.82
CA PHE A 584 11.26 -25.82 -3.09
C PHE A 584 11.07 -24.34 -2.74
N VAL A 585 12.04 -23.46 -2.98
CA VAL A 585 11.86 -22.00 -2.87
C VAL A 585 11.99 -21.38 -4.26
N GLY A 586 11.06 -20.51 -4.62
CA GLY A 586 11.13 -19.70 -5.81
C GLY A 586 10.72 -18.27 -5.51
N TYR A 587 11.27 -17.32 -6.23
CA TYR A 587 10.90 -15.92 -6.13
C TYR A 587 11.01 -15.26 -7.51
N SER A 588 10.41 -14.08 -7.63
CA SER A 588 10.53 -13.25 -8.82
C SER A 588 10.24 -11.80 -8.44
N GLU A 589 11.12 -10.89 -8.85
CA GLU A 589 11.04 -9.46 -8.61
C GLU A 589 11.07 -8.73 -9.97
N MET A 590 10.26 -7.69 -10.13
CA MET A 590 10.25 -6.79 -11.30
C MET A 590 9.83 -5.38 -10.90
N CYS A 591 10.53 -4.37 -11.41
CA CYS A 591 10.07 -2.98 -11.32
C CYS A 591 8.94 -2.74 -12.33
N GLY A 592 7.75 -2.33 -11.86
CA GLY A 592 6.62 -1.97 -12.72
C GLY A 592 6.76 -0.58 -13.34
N LEU A 593 5.89 0.36 -12.96
CA LEU A 593 5.92 1.75 -13.46
C LEU A 593 6.65 2.73 -12.52
N ARG A 594 7.29 2.22 -11.45
CA ARG A 594 8.15 2.97 -10.52
C ARG A 594 9.52 3.28 -11.15
N GLU A 595 10.25 4.25 -10.59
CA GLU A 595 11.61 4.59 -11.03
C GLU A 595 12.68 3.60 -10.48
N THR A 596 12.39 2.96 -9.35
CA THR A 596 13.29 2.09 -8.58
C THR A 596 12.58 0.84 -8.11
N MET A 597 13.34 -0.23 -7.86
CA MET A 597 12.87 -1.41 -7.13
C MET A 597 13.18 -1.20 -5.63
N GLU A 598 12.19 -0.77 -4.87
CA GLU A 598 12.29 -0.46 -3.45
C GLU A 598 12.14 -1.73 -2.58
N ASP A 599 11.49 -2.77 -3.10
CA ASP A 599 11.29 -4.04 -2.39
C ASP A 599 12.61 -4.79 -2.11
N ALA A 600 12.57 -5.58 -1.05
CA ALA A 600 13.59 -6.57 -0.72
C ALA A 600 12.96 -7.84 -0.13
N ILE A 601 13.54 -8.99 -0.45
CA ILE A 601 13.10 -10.30 0.06
C ILE A 601 14.21 -11.04 0.82
N VAL A 602 13.85 -12.03 1.64
CA VAL A 602 14.80 -12.98 2.23
C VAL A 602 14.17 -14.36 2.34
N ALA A 603 14.91 -15.39 1.93
CA ALA A 603 14.55 -16.79 2.14
C ALA A 603 15.74 -17.53 2.76
N ARG A 604 15.59 -17.98 4.00
CA ARG A 604 16.62 -18.69 4.76
C ARG A 604 16.01 -19.96 5.38
N PRO A 605 15.87 -21.05 4.60
CA PRO A 605 15.42 -22.32 5.13
C PRO A 605 16.43 -22.88 6.13
N PHE A 606 15.93 -23.57 7.17
CA PHE A 606 16.70 -24.27 8.21
C PHE A 606 17.71 -23.45 9.05
N ILE A 607 17.74 -22.11 8.94
CA ILE A 607 18.74 -21.21 9.57
C ILE A 607 18.75 -21.25 11.11
N CYS A 608 17.63 -21.57 11.76
CA CYS A 608 17.51 -21.52 13.22
C CYS A 608 17.12 -22.87 13.81
N ASN A 609 18.08 -23.81 13.88
CA ASN A 609 17.86 -25.20 14.30
C ASN A 609 16.66 -25.86 13.58
N GLY A 610 16.56 -25.71 12.26
CA GLY A 610 15.48 -26.28 11.46
C GLY A 610 14.22 -25.41 11.31
N CYS A 611 14.20 -24.20 11.88
CA CYS A 611 13.23 -23.17 11.51
C CYS A 611 13.67 -22.46 10.22
N ASP A 612 12.71 -22.20 9.33
CA ASP A 612 12.89 -21.35 8.15
C ASP A 612 12.44 -19.93 8.44
N VAL A 613 13.03 -18.97 7.74
CA VAL A 613 12.62 -17.56 7.73
C VAL A 613 12.42 -17.10 6.29
N TYR A 614 11.22 -16.63 5.98
CA TYR A 614 10.86 -16.04 4.69
C TYR A 614 10.28 -14.64 4.92
N ALA A 615 10.69 -13.64 4.16
CA ALA A 615 10.03 -12.33 4.20
C ALA A 615 10.03 -11.62 2.84
N VAL A 616 9.01 -10.79 2.65
CA VAL A 616 8.92 -9.74 1.63
C VAL A 616 8.72 -8.43 2.39
N LEU A 617 9.64 -7.48 2.20
CA LEU A 617 9.52 -6.09 2.64
C LEU A 617 9.33 -5.25 1.37
N ASP A 618 8.11 -4.82 1.07
CA ASP A 618 7.90 -3.86 -0.01
C ASP A 618 8.22 -2.45 0.50
N GLY A 619 9.01 -1.71 -0.28
CA GLY A 619 9.63 -0.46 0.15
C GLY A 619 8.86 0.76 -0.33
N HIS A 620 8.82 1.82 0.48
CA HIS A 620 8.17 3.06 0.05
C HIS A 620 8.96 4.32 0.41
N GLY A 621 9.17 5.16 -0.61
CA GLY A 621 9.83 6.46 -0.46
C GLY A 621 11.36 6.36 -0.32
N GLY A 622 11.92 5.20 -0.64
CA GLY A 622 13.32 4.86 -0.53
C GLY A 622 13.53 3.36 -0.35
N ILE A 623 14.79 2.93 -0.47
CA ILE A 623 15.19 1.52 -0.50
C ILE A 623 15.91 1.08 0.79
N LEU A 624 16.15 1.98 1.74
CA LEU A 624 17.09 1.73 2.85
C LEU A 624 16.45 0.83 3.91
N THR A 625 15.22 1.13 4.31
CA THR A 625 14.51 0.36 5.35
C THR A 625 14.22 -1.09 4.92
N SER A 626 13.82 -1.32 3.66
CA SER A 626 13.58 -2.67 3.12
C SER A 626 14.88 -3.49 3.01
N ASN A 627 15.92 -2.97 2.34
CA ASN A 627 17.18 -3.70 2.16
C ASN A 627 17.90 -3.98 3.50
N TYR A 628 17.95 -2.99 4.41
CA TYR A 628 18.51 -3.20 5.75
C TYR A 628 17.64 -4.16 6.59
N GLY A 629 16.32 -4.06 6.43
CA GLY A 629 15.35 -4.90 7.11
C GLY A 629 15.54 -6.38 6.82
N VAL A 630 15.64 -6.79 5.55
CA VAL A 630 15.83 -8.21 5.20
C VAL A 630 17.17 -8.76 5.67
N PHE A 631 18.24 -7.95 5.60
CA PHE A 631 19.55 -8.29 6.12
C PHE A 631 19.51 -8.53 7.64
N LYS A 632 18.87 -7.62 8.40
CA LYS A 632 18.71 -7.77 9.84
C LYS A 632 17.77 -8.89 10.25
N ILE A 633 16.71 -9.18 9.48
CA ILE A 633 15.88 -10.38 9.68
C ILE A 633 16.73 -11.64 9.55
N ALA A 634 17.61 -11.76 8.57
CA ALA A 634 18.51 -12.90 8.47
C ALA A 634 19.42 -13.04 9.72
N GLN A 635 20.00 -11.94 10.21
CA GLN A 635 20.87 -11.95 11.39
C GLN A 635 20.12 -12.26 12.70
N LEU A 636 19.00 -11.58 12.96
CA LEU A 636 18.27 -11.64 14.22
C LEU A 636 17.69 -13.02 14.52
N PHE A 637 17.45 -13.81 13.48
CA PHE A 637 16.89 -15.16 13.55
C PHE A 637 17.94 -16.26 13.31
N ASP A 638 19.22 -15.94 13.05
CA ASP A 638 20.31 -16.92 13.06
C ASP A 638 20.74 -17.23 14.51
N SER A 639 20.55 -18.47 14.95
CA SER A 639 20.85 -18.84 16.35
C SER A 639 22.34 -18.95 16.70
N SER A 640 23.24 -18.70 15.74
CA SER A 640 24.70 -18.78 15.97
C SER A 640 25.28 -17.62 16.80
N MET A 641 24.55 -16.51 16.99
CA MET A 641 25.02 -15.35 17.77
C MET A 641 24.54 -15.28 19.24
N ASP A 642 23.53 -16.05 19.65
CA ASP A 642 22.99 -16.04 21.01
C ASP A 642 23.54 -17.21 21.88
N SER A 643 24.87 -17.27 22.07
CA SER A 643 25.45 -18.03 23.21
C SER A 643 26.75 -17.42 23.76
N ASN A 644 26.61 -16.71 24.89
CA ASN A 644 27.68 -16.31 25.82
C ASN A 644 28.91 -15.60 25.22
N ASN A 645 28.79 -14.30 24.93
CA ASN A 645 29.87 -13.32 25.17
C ASN A 645 29.30 -11.89 25.20
N GLU A 646 28.97 -11.41 26.40
CA GLU A 646 29.03 -9.97 26.64
C GLU A 646 30.49 -9.51 26.59
N GLU A 647 30.72 -8.24 26.23
CA GLU A 647 32.03 -7.57 26.09
C GLU A 647 32.89 -7.90 24.84
N LYS A 648 32.55 -7.25 23.71
CA LYS A 648 33.45 -6.28 23.04
C LYS A 648 32.71 -5.46 21.96
N PRO A 649 32.93 -4.14 21.86
CA PRO A 649 32.44 -3.36 20.72
C PRO A 649 33.31 -3.65 19.48
N ASN A 650 32.69 -4.13 18.39
CA ASN A 650 33.39 -4.43 17.15
C ASN A 650 33.85 -3.14 16.45
N GLN A 651 35.15 -3.06 16.17
CA GLN A 651 35.78 -1.98 15.40
C GLN A 651 35.28 -1.90 13.94
N GLU A 652 34.63 -2.96 13.45
CA GLU A 652 33.98 -3.03 12.14
C GLU A 652 32.77 -2.09 12.02
N MET A 653 32.04 -1.83 13.12
CA MET A 653 30.90 -0.90 13.09
C MET A 653 31.34 0.55 12.85
N GLU A 654 32.50 0.98 13.40
CA GLU A 654 33.09 2.28 13.05
C GLU A 654 33.51 2.33 11.58
N SER A 655 33.93 1.22 10.96
CA SER A 655 34.25 1.18 9.52
C SER A 655 33.02 1.43 8.66
N LEU A 656 31.94 0.67 8.89
CA LEU A 656 30.66 0.82 8.18
C LEU A 656 30.06 2.21 8.36
N GLN A 657 30.06 2.74 9.58
CA GLN A 657 29.51 4.06 9.87
C GLN A 657 30.35 5.19 9.25
N ASN A 658 31.68 5.02 9.14
CA ASN A 658 32.54 5.96 8.42
C ASN A 658 32.41 5.86 6.89
N GLN A 659 32.19 4.66 6.32
CA GLN A 659 31.91 4.51 4.89
C GLN A 659 30.57 5.15 4.51
N LEU A 660 29.50 4.90 5.28
CA LEU A 660 28.21 5.56 5.10
C LEU A 660 28.30 7.09 5.26
N ASN A 661 29.00 7.59 6.29
CA ASN A 661 29.21 9.03 6.46
C ASN A 661 30.03 9.66 5.32
N SER A 662 30.99 8.94 4.73
CA SER A 662 31.77 9.44 3.58
C SER A 662 30.93 9.62 2.31
N TYR A 663 29.82 8.88 2.18
CA TYR A 663 28.84 9.05 1.11
C TYR A 663 28.13 10.41 1.21
N PHE A 664 27.69 10.80 2.42
CA PHE A 664 26.89 12.01 2.65
C PHE A 664 27.68 13.34 2.57
N ASP A 665 29.01 13.32 2.76
CA ASP A 665 29.87 14.50 2.57
C ASP A 665 30.08 14.84 1.07
N SER A 666 29.72 13.95 0.14
CA SER A 666 29.81 14.22 -1.31
C SER A 666 28.67 15.10 -1.85
N SER A 667 27.56 15.20 -1.13
CA SER A 667 26.33 15.90 -1.57
C SER A 667 26.03 17.21 -0.81
N SER A 668 26.86 17.62 0.15
CA SER A 668 26.65 18.90 0.87
C SER A 668 27.94 19.67 1.15
N SER A 669 27.98 20.93 0.73
CA SER A 669 29.12 21.80 0.99
C SER A 669 28.85 22.81 2.11
N SER A 670 29.83 22.95 3.01
CA SER A 670 30.06 24.07 3.92
C SER A 670 29.24 24.14 5.24
N LYS A 671 29.86 23.80 6.40
CA LYS A 671 30.57 24.77 7.27
C LYS A 671 31.01 24.24 8.67
N SER A 672 32.28 24.50 8.97
CA SER A 672 32.88 24.83 10.30
C SER A 672 32.64 23.94 11.54
N LYS A 673 33.76 23.34 11.98
CA LYS A 673 34.01 22.70 13.30
C LYS A 673 33.86 23.65 14.50
N SER A 674 33.88 23.04 15.70
CA SER A 674 33.32 23.49 16.98
C SER A 674 33.59 22.44 18.08
N LYS A 675 34.84 22.22 18.54
CA LYS A 675 35.16 21.24 19.62
C LYS A 675 34.86 21.80 21.03
N SER A 676 34.40 20.94 21.93
CA SER A 676 34.76 21.00 23.36
C SER A 676 34.59 19.63 24.04
N GLU A 677 35.55 19.26 24.88
CA GLU A 677 35.72 17.93 25.51
C GLU A 677 35.10 17.87 26.93
N SER A 678 35.31 16.71 27.60
CA SER A 678 35.22 16.47 29.05
C SER A 678 33.82 16.26 29.66
N SER A 679 33.62 15.38 30.65
CA SER A 679 34.51 14.34 31.22
C SER A 679 33.71 13.31 32.04
N SER A 680 34.37 12.20 32.35
CA SER A 680 33.89 11.00 33.06
C SER A 680 33.74 11.14 34.59
N SER A 681 32.86 10.31 35.17
CA SER A 681 33.04 9.49 36.40
C SER A 681 31.70 8.82 36.74
N SER A 682 31.52 7.49 36.88
CA SER A 682 32.26 6.36 37.49
C SER A 682 31.88 6.05 38.95
N SER A 683 32.13 4.79 39.36
CA SER A 683 31.71 4.07 40.61
C SER A 683 30.24 3.58 40.60
N SER A 684 29.88 2.28 40.71
CA SER A 684 30.32 1.11 41.53
C SER A 684 29.73 1.11 42.96
N LYS A 685 29.35 -0.01 43.62
CA LYS A 685 29.59 -1.46 43.37
C LYS A 685 28.71 -2.33 44.32
N GLY A 686 28.56 -3.61 43.99
CA GLY A 686 28.37 -4.74 44.94
C GLY A 686 26.93 -5.19 45.26
N SER A 687 26.65 -6.43 45.71
CA SER A 687 27.26 -7.79 45.56
C SER A 687 26.62 -8.75 46.60
N GLU A 688 26.78 -10.08 46.43
CA GLU A 688 26.58 -11.16 47.43
C GLU A 688 25.13 -11.55 47.85
N ASP A 689 24.74 -12.81 48.14
CA ASP A 689 25.27 -14.16 47.79
C ASP A 689 24.27 -15.30 48.21
N ASP A 690 24.60 -16.57 47.90
CA ASP A 690 24.12 -17.88 48.47
C ASP A 690 22.63 -18.32 48.30
N SER A 691 22.18 -19.54 47.93
CA SER A 691 22.49 -20.99 48.19
C SER A 691 21.65 -21.64 49.34
N SER A 692 21.29 -22.95 49.41
CA SER A 692 21.67 -24.19 48.68
C SER A 692 20.62 -25.37 48.78
N GLU A 693 21.00 -26.59 48.29
CA GLU A 693 20.68 -27.99 48.72
C GLU A 693 19.40 -28.84 48.31
N ALA A 694 19.67 -30.01 47.68
CA ALA A 694 19.40 -31.45 48.05
C ALA A 694 18.05 -31.95 48.70
N GLU A 695 17.61 -33.25 48.63
CA GLU A 695 17.91 -34.48 47.82
C GLU A 695 16.79 -35.58 47.99
N ILE A 696 17.10 -36.88 47.73
CA ILE A 696 16.48 -38.15 48.21
C ILE A 696 15.61 -39.03 47.27
N GLU A 697 15.98 -40.32 47.28
CA GLU A 697 15.73 -41.45 46.37
C GLU A 697 14.34 -42.14 46.24
N LYS A 698 14.12 -42.59 44.98
CA LYS A 698 13.62 -43.91 44.51
C LYS A 698 13.39 -45.07 45.51
N LYS A 699 12.25 -45.77 45.37
CA LYS A 699 12.17 -47.23 45.02
C LYS A 699 10.71 -47.77 44.94
N LYS A 700 10.29 -48.25 43.75
CA LYS A 700 9.59 -49.55 43.58
C LYS A 700 9.55 -49.97 42.11
N THR A 701 9.74 -51.26 41.86
CA THR A 701 10.18 -51.82 40.58
C THR A 701 9.11 -52.63 39.85
N LYS A 702 9.16 -52.55 38.51
CA LYS A 702 8.82 -53.63 37.56
C LYS A 702 7.40 -54.22 37.63
N LYS A 703 6.41 -53.47 37.13
CA LYS A 703 5.29 -54.04 36.34
C LYS A 703 5.19 -53.52 34.89
N ASN A 704 5.97 -52.49 34.54
CA ASN A 704 5.92 -51.83 33.23
C ASN A 704 7.09 -52.27 32.33
N LYS A 705 7.00 -53.45 31.72
CA LYS A 705 7.98 -53.93 30.72
C LYS A 705 7.38 -54.48 29.42
N LYS A 706 6.09 -54.25 29.17
CA LYS A 706 5.46 -54.47 27.85
C LYS A 706 4.72 -53.23 27.30
N GLU A 707 4.24 -52.33 28.14
CA GLU A 707 3.74 -51.01 27.69
C GLU A 707 4.88 -50.02 27.38
N LYS A 708 6.09 -50.23 27.92
CA LYS A 708 7.22 -49.32 27.71
C LYS A 708 7.69 -49.26 26.25
N ASN A 709 7.72 -50.37 25.51
CA ASN A 709 8.21 -50.35 24.11
C ASN A 709 7.24 -49.73 23.09
N GLN A 710 5.97 -49.50 23.45
CA GLN A 710 5.02 -48.72 22.62
C GLN A 710 4.93 -47.27 23.09
N ASN A 711 5.00 -47.02 24.41
CA ASN A 711 5.05 -45.66 24.93
C ASN A 711 6.42 -44.99 24.79
N GLU A 712 7.54 -45.71 24.66
CA GLU A 712 8.86 -45.11 24.39
C GLU A 712 9.02 -44.72 22.91
N LYS A 713 8.33 -45.38 21.97
CA LYS A 713 8.19 -44.84 20.61
C LYS A 713 7.29 -43.59 20.60
N ASN A 714 6.06 -43.71 21.13
CA ASN A 714 5.14 -42.58 21.19
C ASN A 714 5.59 -41.43 22.13
N SER A 715 6.59 -41.62 22.99
CA SER A 715 7.21 -40.56 23.79
C SER A 715 8.46 -40.00 23.12
N MET A 716 9.29 -40.79 22.43
CA MET A 716 10.36 -40.22 21.58
C MET A 716 9.75 -39.36 20.47
N ASP A 717 8.71 -39.84 19.78
CA ASP A 717 7.97 -39.10 18.74
C ASP A 717 7.31 -37.81 19.27
N LYS A 718 7.17 -37.64 20.60
CA LYS A 718 6.67 -36.40 21.24
C LYS A 718 7.79 -35.53 21.82
N GLU A 719 8.79 -36.12 22.48
CA GLU A 719 9.93 -35.41 23.05
C GLU A 719 10.88 -34.85 21.97
N GLU A 720 10.91 -35.43 20.76
CA GLU A 720 11.56 -34.80 19.59
C GLU A 720 10.70 -33.69 18.98
N CYS A 721 9.37 -33.82 18.99
CA CYS A 721 8.46 -32.81 18.42
C CYS A 721 8.43 -31.51 19.26
N ASP A 722 8.50 -31.61 20.59
CA ASP A 722 8.53 -30.45 21.50
C ASP A 722 9.89 -29.73 21.53
N LYS A 723 10.97 -30.36 21.03
CA LYS A 723 12.35 -29.83 21.13
C LYS A 723 12.57 -28.49 20.40
N TYR A 724 11.67 -28.14 19.48
CA TYR A 724 11.71 -26.90 18.69
C TYR A 724 10.49 -25.99 18.89
N SER A 725 9.64 -26.23 19.91
CA SER A 725 8.42 -25.45 20.18
C SER A 725 8.67 -24.01 20.68
N TRP A 726 9.91 -23.55 20.70
CA TRP A 726 10.33 -22.26 21.24
C TRP A 726 9.97 -21.08 20.31
N VAL A 727 9.80 -21.32 19.00
CA VAL A 727 9.31 -20.32 18.05
C VAL A 727 7.82 -20.07 18.29
N ASN A 728 7.50 -18.89 18.84
CA ASN A 728 6.15 -18.48 19.20
C ASN A 728 5.94 -16.97 18.98
N GLU A 729 4.70 -16.51 19.06
CA GLU A 729 4.31 -15.12 18.80
C GLU A 729 5.10 -14.12 19.67
N LYS A 730 5.38 -14.44 20.93
CA LYS A 730 6.15 -13.58 21.85
C LYS A 730 7.62 -13.48 21.43
N PHE A 731 8.20 -14.56 20.90
CA PHE A 731 9.54 -14.53 20.32
C PHE A 731 9.58 -13.63 19.07
N VAL A 732 8.60 -13.79 18.16
CA VAL A 732 8.50 -12.98 16.93
C VAL A 732 8.28 -11.50 17.25
N ARG A 733 7.33 -11.15 18.14
CA ARG A 733 7.13 -9.76 18.60
C ARG A 733 8.41 -9.15 19.18
N ARG A 734 9.21 -9.92 19.91
CA ARG A 734 10.50 -9.47 20.45
C ARG A 734 11.50 -9.18 19.33
N LYS A 735 11.76 -10.12 18.43
CA LYS A 735 12.76 -9.93 17.36
C LYS A 735 12.34 -8.85 16.36
N VAL A 736 11.05 -8.67 16.07
CA VAL A 736 10.56 -7.52 15.28
C VAL A 736 10.73 -6.20 16.03
N LYS A 737 10.54 -6.17 17.35
CA LYS A 737 10.87 -4.97 18.15
C LYS A 737 12.36 -4.66 18.13
N ASP A 738 13.21 -5.68 18.26
CA ASP A 738 14.67 -5.53 18.20
C ASP A 738 15.08 -4.92 16.83
N LEU A 739 14.52 -5.41 15.72
CA LEU A 739 14.67 -4.84 14.37
C LEU A 739 14.24 -3.36 14.29
N VAL A 740 13.10 -3.00 14.88
CA VAL A 740 12.58 -1.63 14.89
C VAL A 740 13.49 -0.68 15.66
N GLU A 741 14.08 -1.10 16.79
CA GLU A 741 15.04 -0.27 17.52
C GLU A 741 16.39 -0.16 16.79
N ASP A 742 16.84 -1.18 16.06
CA ASP A 742 18.01 -1.11 15.16
C ASP A 742 17.79 -0.11 14.01
N LEU A 743 16.61 -0.14 13.37
CA LEU A 743 16.23 0.78 12.29
C LEU A 743 16.19 2.24 12.75
N LYS A 744 15.65 2.52 13.95
CA LYS A 744 15.66 3.88 14.53
C LYS A 744 17.05 4.46 14.68
N GLN A 745 18.06 3.63 14.94
CA GLN A 745 19.45 4.08 15.09
C GLN A 745 20.09 4.47 13.74
N GLN A 746 19.57 3.97 12.62
CA GLN A 746 20.09 4.30 11.28
C GLN A 746 19.66 5.70 10.78
N ASN A 747 18.63 6.30 11.38
CA ASN A 747 18.03 7.57 10.95
C ASN A 747 17.53 7.57 9.49
N PHE A 748 17.07 6.42 8.98
CA PHE A 748 16.39 6.36 7.69
C PHE A 748 15.07 7.16 7.71
N ILE A 749 14.72 7.73 6.56
CA ILE A 749 13.53 8.56 6.37
C ILE A 749 12.42 7.88 5.56
N ASP A 750 12.74 6.73 4.97
CA ASP A 750 11.82 5.87 4.23
C ASP A 750 11.14 4.85 5.16
N GLY A 751 10.32 3.99 4.58
CA GLY A 751 9.68 2.89 5.28
C GLY A 751 9.53 1.65 4.40
N ALA A 752 8.99 0.60 5.01
CA ALA A 752 8.63 -0.62 4.31
C ALA A 752 7.44 -1.31 4.97
N THR A 753 6.64 -2.02 4.18
CA THR A 753 5.74 -3.07 4.67
C THR A 753 6.57 -4.27 5.15
N MET A 754 5.94 -5.23 5.82
CA MET A 754 6.58 -6.49 6.18
C MET A 754 5.57 -7.63 6.17
N ALA A 755 5.67 -8.51 5.19
CA ALA A 755 5.14 -9.87 5.25
C ALA A 755 6.28 -10.79 5.71
N LEU A 756 6.27 -11.24 6.96
CA LEU A 756 7.27 -12.16 7.55
C LEU A 756 6.61 -13.50 7.88
N ALA A 757 7.18 -14.61 7.43
CA ALA A 757 6.74 -15.96 7.71
C ALA A 757 7.86 -16.80 8.33
N LEU A 758 7.58 -17.40 9.49
CA LEU A 758 8.45 -18.38 10.14
C LEU A 758 7.80 -19.76 10.10
N LEU A 759 8.57 -20.75 9.65
CA LEU A 759 8.14 -22.14 9.59
C LEU A 759 9.01 -22.99 10.50
N SER A 760 8.43 -23.53 11.57
CA SER A 760 9.10 -24.50 12.45
C SER A 760 8.23 -25.75 12.57
N ASN A 761 8.78 -26.90 12.21
CA ASN A 761 8.05 -28.17 12.06
C ASN A 761 6.77 -27.97 11.21
N ASN A 762 5.60 -28.36 11.71
CA ASN A 762 4.31 -28.17 11.06
C ASN A 762 3.59 -26.88 11.51
N LYS A 763 4.31 -25.86 12.01
CA LYS A 763 3.74 -24.61 12.50
C LYS A 763 4.26 -23.42 11.70
N LEU A 764 3.33 -22.71 11.07
CA LEU A 764 3.54 -21.42 10.44
C LEU A 764 3.19 -20.30 11.43
N ILE A 765 4.06 -19.30 11.55
CA ILE A 765 3.76 -18.03 12.20
C ILE A 765 4.01 -16.91 11.19
N ALA A 766 2.94 -16.25 10.76
CA ALA A 766 3.01 -15.06 9.91
C ALA A 766 2.91 -13.80 10.78
N ALA A 767 3.76 -12.81 10.53
CA ALA A 767 3.75 -11.50 11.17
C ALA A 767 3.67 -10.42 10.10
N ASN A 768 2.67 -9.53 10.18
CA ASN A 768 2.36 -8.55 9.15
C ASN A 768 2.45 -7.09 9.64
N LEU A 769 3.03 -6.22 8.82
CA LEU A 769 2.97 -4.76 8.90
C LEU A 769 2.66 -4.23 7.49
N GLY A 770 1.75 -3.27 7.35
CA GLY A 770 1.33 -2.77 6.04
C GLY A 770 0.36 -3.72 5.34
N ASP A 771 0.51 -3.83 4.01
CA ASP A 771 -0.43 -4.46 3.06
C ASP A 771 0.23 -5.43 2.05
N ALA A 772 1.54 -5.68 2.18
CA ALA A 772 2.09 -6.98 1.77
C ALA A 772 1.37 -8.12 2.52
N ARG A 773 1.35 -9.33 1.94
CA ARG A 773 0.63 -10.48 2.52
C ARG A 773 1.42 -11.78 2.52
N VAL A 774 1.10 -12.62 3.50
CA VAL A 774 1.43 -14.05 3.56
C VAL A 774 0.17 -14.86 3.31
N LEU A 775 0.21 -15.85 2.41
CA LEU A 775 -0.88 -16.79 2.15
C LEU A 775 -0.43 -18.24 2.37
N LEU A 776 -1.32 -19.04 2.95
CA LEU A 776 -1.22 -20.50 2.99
C LEU A 776 -2.28 -21.10 2.06
N VAL A 777 -1.84 -21.86 1.06
CA VAL A 777 -2.71 -22.36 -0.02
C VAL A 777 -2.58 -23.88 -0.16
N LYS A 778 -3.72 -24.53 -0.37
CA LYS A 778 -3.85 -25.98 -0.58
C LYS A 778 -3.45 -26.38 -2.00
N ASP A 779 -3.22 -27.68 -2.19
CA ASP A 779 -2.87 -28.26 -3.51
C ASP A 779 -3.93 -28.00 -4.59
N ASP A 780 -5.21 -27.83 -4.20
CA ASP A 780 -6.32 -27.48 -5.10
C ASP A 780 -6.47 -25.98 -5.38
N GLY A 781 -5.62 -25.14 -4.79
CA GLY A 781 -5.66 -23.68 -4.92
C GLY A 781 -6.55 -22.96 -3.89
N THR A 782 -7.17 -23.69 -2.96
CA THR A 782 -7.96 -23.07 -1.87
C THR A 782 -7.03 -22.32 -0.92
N VAL A 783 -7.28 -21.01 -0.73
CA VAL A 783 -6.59 -20.19 0.27
C VAL A 783 -7.12 -20.56 1.66
N LYS A 784 -6.26 -21.13 2.50
CA LYS A 784 -6.57 -21.55 3.88
C LYS A 784 -6.38 -20.40 4.88
N MET A 785 -5.38 -19.56 4.66
CA MET A 785 -5.08 -18.39 5.48
C MET A 785 -4.47 -17.29 4.60
N ALA A 786 -4.80 -16.04 4.91
CA ALA A 786 -4.12 -14.85 4.43
C ALA A 786 -3.96 -13.86 5.61
N THR A 787 -2.87 -13.10 5.64
CA THR A 787 -2.74 -11.95 6.55
C THR A 787 -3.64 -10.80 6.11
N VAL A 788 -3.94 -9.88 7.04
CA VAL A 788 -4.83 -8.74 6.82
C VAL A 788 -4.01 -7.47 6.58
N ASP A 789 -4.46 -6.64 5.64
CA ASP A 789 -3.88 -5.33 5.33
C ASP A 789 -4.16 -4.33 6.47
N HIS A 790 -3.23 -3.42 6.69
CA HIS A 790 -3.34 -2.39 7.73
C HIS A 790 -3.74 -1.02 7.15
N LYS A 791 -4.93 -0.89 6.53
CA LYS A 791 -5.33 0.35 5.85
C LYS A 791 -5.77 1.43 6.87
N PRO A 792 -5.41 2.72 6.71
CA PRO A 792 -5.77 3.82 7.63
C PRO A 792 -7.26 4.13 7.77
N MET A 793 -8.10 3.50 6.95
CA MET A 793 -9.56 3.64 7.00
C MET A 793 -10.25 2.54 7.82
N ASP A 794 -9.50 1.52 8.25
CA ASP A 794 -10.01 0.48 9.13
C ASP A 794 -10.18 1.01 10.55
N ARG A 795 -11.34 0.74 11.15
CA ARG A 795 -11.73 1.37 12.43
C ARG A 795 -10.74 1.10 13.57
N SER A 796 -10.23 -0.13 13.67
CA SER A 796 -9.22 -0.50 14.66
C SER A 796 -7.92 0.27 14.47
N GLU A 797 -7.51 0.51 13.22
CA GLU A 797 -6.30 1.24 12.90
C GLU A 797 -6.49 2.75 13.13
N ILE A 798 -7.65 3.33 12.82
CA ILE A 798 -7.94 4.75 13.14
C ILE A 798 -7.92 4.98 14.66
N ASP A 799 -8.58 4.10 15.43
CA ASP A 799 -8.59 4.15 16.90
C ASP A 799 -7.12 4.10 17.43
N ARG A 800 -6.29 3.20 16.89
CA ARG A 800 -4.86 3.07 17.23
C ARG A 800 -4.00 4.28 16.80
N ILE A 801 -4.17 4.79 15.58
CA ILE A 801 -3.45 5.95 15.03
C ILE A 801 -3.62 7.17 15.94
N LEU A 802 -4.85 7.40 16.40
CA LEU A 802 -5.18 8.55 17.24
C LEU A 802 -4.76 8.37 18.70
N ASP A 803 -4.81 7.16 19.24
CA ASP A 803 -4.26 6.86 20.57
C ASP A 803 -2.71 6.96 20.60
N LEU A 804 -2.05 6.77 19.44
CA LEU A 804 -0.62 7.10 19.21
C LEU A 804 -0.35 8.59 18.90
N GLY A 805 -1.37 9.45 18.94
CA GLY A 805 -1.25 10.89 18.72
C GLY A 805 -1.08 11.32 17.26
N GLY A 806 -1.32 10.41 16.31
CA GLY A 806 -1.43 10.70 14.88
C GLY A 806 -2.79 11.27 14.49
N ARG A 807 -3.12 11.18 13.20
CA ARG A 807 -4.45 11.48 12.64
C ARG A 807 -4.64 10.79 11.29
N VAL A 808 -5.89 10.67 10.85
CA VAL A 808 -6.22 10.24 9.49
C VAL A 808 -6.85 11.42 8.73
N THR A 809 -6.34 11.70 7.55
CA THR A 809 -6.82 12.77 6.65
C THR A 809 -6.59 12.33 5.21
N ASN A 810 -7.55 12.53 4.31
CA ASN A 810 -7.50 12.07 2.91
C ASN A 810 -7.14 10.57 2.79
N GLU A 811 -7.77 9.74 3.62
CA GLU A 811 -7.58 8.28 3.68
C GLU A 811 -6.17 7.81 4.06
N ARG A 812 -5.31 8.73 4.54
CA ARG A 812 -3.90 8.52 4.84
C ARG A 812 -3.52 8.93 6.27
N VAL A 813 -2.53 8.25 6.86
CA VAL A 813 -1.96 8.64 8.17
C VAL A 813 -1.18 9.93 8.02
N ASP A 814 -1.51 10.92 8.83
CA ASP A 814 -1.04 12.32 8.77
C ASP A 814 -1.22 12.99 7.38
N GLY A 815 -2.04 12.39 6.50
CA GLY A 815 -2.18 12.80 5.10
C GLY A 815 -1.07 12.30 4.17
N VAL A 816 -0.14 11.47 4.66
CA VAL A 816 1.06 11.00 3.94
C VAL A 816 0.94 9.53 3.53
N LEU A 817 0.84 8.60 4.49
CA LEU A 817 0.94 7.15 4.22
C LEU A 817 -0.42 6.49 3.97
N ALA A 818 -0.48 5.63 2.95
CA ALA A 818 -1.65 4.78 2.63
C ALA A 818 -1.76 3.52 3.50
N ILE A 819 -0.76 3.29 4.35
CA ILE A 819 -0.70 2.22 5.35
C ILE A 819 -0.65 2.82 6.76
N SER A 820 -1.09 2.04 7.74
CA SER A 820 -1.13 2.47 9.14
C SER A 820 -0.06 1.84 10.02
N ARG A 821 0.64 0.81 9.52
CA ARG A 821 1.74 0.12 10.19
C ARG A 821 2.86 -0.13 9.19
N SER A 822 4.11 0.00 9.62
CA SER A 822 5.29 -0.20 8.78
C SER A 822 6.54 -0.43 9.63
N LEU A 823 7.62 -0.84 8.98
CA LEU A 823 9.00 -0.60 9.43
C LEU A 823 9.43 0.79 8.93
N GLY A 824 10.26 1.51 9.67
CA GLY A 824 10.68 2.87 9.29
C GLY A 824 9.63 3.94 9.63
N ASP A 825 9.48 4.95 8.77
CA ASP A 825 8.49 6.04 8.88
C ASP A 825 8.47 6.81 10.23
N PHE A 826 9.57 6.79 10.98
CA PHE A 826 9.62 7.28 12.38
C PHE A 826 9.29 8.77 12.56
N THR A 827 9.16 9.53 11.47
CA THR A 827 8.76 10.94 11.47
C THR A 827 7.25 11.16 11.42
N ILE A 828 6.45 10.12 11.13
CA ILE A 828 5.01 10.21 10.91
C ILE A 828 4.24 9.77 12.16
N PHE A 829 3.42 10.68 12.69
CA PHE A 829 2.67 10.44 13.92
C PHE A 829 1.50 9.47 13.66
N GLY A 830 1.39 8.42 14.47
CA GLY A 830 0.30 7.45 14.44
C GLY A 830 0.61 6.09 13.80
N ILE A 831 1.77 5.94 13.18
CA ILE A 831 2.25 4.65 12.67
C ILE A 831 2.55 3.70 13.84
N SER A 832 2.13 2.44 13.73
CA SER A 832 2.54 1.38 14.65
C SER A 832 3.60 0.49 14.02
N TYR A 833 4.58 0.14 14.84
CA TYR A 833 5.66 -0.80 14.52
C TYR A 833 5.39 -2.20 15.12
N GLU A 834 4.22 -2.40 15.74
CA GLU A 834 3.81 -3.70 16.28
C GLU A 834 3.07 -4.54 15.22
N PRO A 835 3.60 -5.72 14.84
CA PRO A 835 2.98 -6.55 13.81
C PRO A 835 1.67 -7.18 14.31
N ASP A 836 0.72 -7.36 13.40
CA ASP A 836 -0.30 -8.38 13.61
C ASP A 836 0.31 -9.76 13.39
N ILE A 837 -0.11 -10.78 14.15
CA ILE A 837 0.50 -12.12 14.09
C ILE A 837 -0.56 -13.20 14.05
N VAL A 838 -0.43 -14.09 13.07
CA VAL A 838 -1.32 -15.24 12.83
C VAL A 838 -0.48 -16.52 12.90
N ALA A 839 -0.86 -17.46 13.76
CA ALA A 839 -0.22 -18.77 13.89
C ALA A 839 -1.18 -19.90 13.43
N VAL A 840 -0.71 -20.75 12.51
CA VAL A 840 -1.50 -21.82 11.90
C VAL A 840 -0.68 -23.11 11.81
N ASN A 841 -1.35 -24.25 11.99
CA ASN A 841 -0.74 -25.57 11.75
C ASN A 841 -0.88 -25.94 10.26
N ILE A 842 0.23 -26.38 9.68
CA ILE A 842 0.32 -26.93 8.32
C ILE A 842 -0.26 -28.35 8.34
N GLU A 843 -1.19 -28.59 7.42
CA GLU A 843 -1.88 -29.87 7.19
C GLU A 843 -1.33 -30.55 5.92
N LYS A 844 -1.68 -31.82 5.69
CA LYS A 844 -1.10 -32.63 4.60
C LYS A 844 -1.51 -32.18 3.19
N ASP A 845 -2.61 -31.45 3.09
CA ASP A 845 -3.18 -30.89 1.86
C ASP A 845 -2.75 -29.44 1.59
N ASP A 846 -2.11 -28.78 2.56
CA ASP A 846 -1.39 -27.54 2.33
C ASP A 846 -0.16 -27.83 1.44
N LYS A 847 0.13 -26.91 0.51
CA LYS A 847 1.23 -27.08 -0.45
C LYS A 847 2.06 -25.83 -0.63
N TRP A 848 1.42 -24.67 -0.71
CA TRP A 848 2.11 -23.43 -1.02
C TRP A 848 2.04 -22.46 0.16
N LEU A 849 3.20 -21.96 0.56
CA LEU A 849 3.32 -20.72 1.32
C LEU A 849 3.75 -19.64 0.32
N ILE A 850 3.01 -18.53 0.25
CA ILE A 850 3.23 -17.45 -0.71
C ILE A 850 3.38 -16.15 0.06
N LEU A 851 4.36 -15.32 -0.31
CA LEU A 851 4.56 -13.98 0.22
C LEU A 851 4.66 -13.00 -0.96
N ALA A 852 3.96 -11.86 -0.92
CA ALA A 852 4.02 -10.86 -1.98
C ALA A 852 3.68 -9.44 -1.49
N CYS A 853 4.08 -8.43 -2.26
CA CYS A 853 3.78 -7.00 -2.05
C CYS A 853 2.37 -6.60 -2.52
N ASP A 854 1.99 -5.34 -2.26
CA ASP A 854 0.74 -4.74 -2.75
C ASP A 854 0.65 -4.70 -4.29
N GLY A 855 1.76 -4.54 -5.01
CA GLY A 855 1.83 -4.62 -6.48
C GLY A 855 1.37 -5.95 -7.08
N VAL A 856 1.21 -6.99 -6.27
CA VAL A 856 0.44 -8.21 -6.61
C VAL A 856 -1.04 -8.06 -6.22
N PHE A 857 -1.34 -7.68 -4.97
CA PHE A 857 -2.69 -7.71 -4.40
C PHE A 857 -3.63 -6.57 -4.81
N ASP A 858 -3.10 -5.50 -5.39
CA ASP A 858 -3.88 -4.41 -6.01
C ASP A 858 -4.53 -4.86 -7.34
N VAL A 859 -4.02 -5.92 -7.97
CA VAL A 859 -4.53 -6.43 -9.26
C VAL A 859 -4.93 -7.90 -9.25
N LEU A 860 -4.49 -8.69 -8.27
CA LEU A 860 -4.88 -10.08 -8.05
C LEU A 860 -5.56 -10.30 -6.70
N THR A 861 -6.72 -10.92 -6.74
CA THR A 861 -7.38 -11.46 -5.55
C THR A 861 -6.60 -12.65 -4.96
N ASN A 862 -6.77 -12.92 -3.67
CA ASN A 862 -6.16 -14.08 -3.01
C ASN A 862 -6.55 -15.40 -3.74
N GLU A 863 -7.79 -15.49 -4.22
CA GLU A 863 -8.35 -16.60 -4.98
C GLU A 863 -7.79 -16.71 -6.42
N GLU A 864 -7.27 -15.63 -7.00
CA GLU A 864 -6.51 -15.66 -8.25
C GLU A 864 -5.10 -16.20 -8.03
N VAL A 865 -4.41 -15.71 -7.01
CA VAL A 865 -3.10 -16.26 -6.59
C VAL A 865 -3.23 -17.75 -6.27
N GLY A 866 -4.30 -18.17 -5.59
CA GLY A 866 -4.59 -19.58 -5.33
C GLY A 866 -4.80 -20.42 -6.60
N ARG A 867 -5.51 -19.89 -7.60
CA ARG A 867 -5.67 -20.56 -8.91
C ARG A 867 -4.36 -20.67 -9.68
N ILE A 868 -3.49 -19.66 -9.65
CA ILE A 868 -2.16 -19.71 -10.24
C ILE A 868 -1.32 -20.79 -9.53
N ALA A 869 -1.43 -20.88 -8.20
CA ALA A 869 -0.75 -21.90 -7.38
C ALA A 869 -1.19 -23.33 -7.70
N ALA A 870 -2.49 -23.58 -7.93
CA ALA A 870 -2.98 -24.88 -8.40
C ALA A 870 -2.46 -25.26 -9.80
N ALA A 871 -2.23 -24.26 -10.66
CA ALA A 871 -1.78 -24.43 -12.05
C ALA A 871 -0.25 -24.38 -12.23
N SER A 872 0.54 -24.46 -11.15
CA SER A 872 2.00 -24.36 -11.17
C SER A 872 2.67 -25.66 -10.72
N SER A 873 3.75 -26.05 -11.39
CA SER A 873 4.45 -27.33 -11.15
C SER A 873 5.54 -27.23 -10.08
N ASN A 874 6.09 -26.03 -9.86
CA ASN A 874 7.19 -25.78 -8.94
C ASN A 874 7.15 -24.32 -8.43
N ALA A 875 7.94 -24.03 -7.40
CA ALA A 875 7.92 -22.73 -6.72
C ALA A 875 8.42 -21.56 -7.59
N ALA A 876 9.43 -21.77 -8.44
CA ALA A 876 9.93 -20.72 -9.33
C ALA A 876 8.89 -20.35 -10.40
N GLU A 877 8.29 -21.35 -11.06
CA GLU A 877 7.20 -21.14 -12.00
C GLU A 877 6.02 -20.38 -11.35
N LEU A 878 5.65 -20.73 -10.11
CA LEU A 878 4.58 -20.05 -9.38
C LEU A 878 4.89 -18.56 -9.14
N ALA A 879 6.09 -18.24 -8.63
CA ALA A 879 6.47 -16.85 -8.40
C ALA A 879 6.45 -16.03 -9.70
N TYR A 880 7.13 -16.52 -10.74
CA TYR A 880 7.18 -15.86 -12.05
C TYR A 880 5.79 -15.67 -12.68
N LYS A 881 4.88 -16.64 -12.55
CA LYS A 881 3.47 -16.52 -13.00
C LYS A 881 2.70 -15.45 -12.22
N ILE A 882 2.85 -15.38 -10.90
CA ILE A 882 2.21 -14.33 -10.08
C ILE A 882 2.67 -12.95 -10.54
N ARG A 883 3.98 -12.75 -10.69
CA ARG A 883 4.59 -11.49 -11.14
C ARG A 883 4.14 -11.11 -12.55
N ASN A 884 4.25 -12.03 -13.50
CA ASN A 884 3.84 -11.82 -14.89
C ASN A 884 2.35 -11.49 -15.01
N THR A 885 1.49 -12.24 -14.31
CA THR A 885 0.04 -11.99 -14.33
C THR A 885 -0.29 -10.61 -13.75
N SER A 886 0.37 -10.21 -12.67
CA SER A 886 0.20 -8.88 -12.05
C SER A 886 0.63 -7.75 -13.00
N PHE A 887 1.77 -7.89 -13.68
CA PHE A 887 2.22 -6.92 -14.69
C PHE A 887 1.27 -6.85 -15.91
N VAL A 888 0.79 -8.00 -16.39
CA VAL A 888 -0.17 -8.10 -17.51
C VAL A 888 -1.54 -7.54 -17.14
N LYS A 889 -1.92 -7.57 -15.86
CA LYS A 889 -3.10 -6.86 -15.31
C LYS A 889 -2.86 -5.38 -15.03
N LEU A 890 -1.70 -4.84 -15.41
CA LEU A 890 -1.35 -3.42 -15.33
C LEU A 890 -1.15 -2.91 -13.90
N SER A 891 -0.54 -3.75 -13.04
CA SER A 891 0.04 -3.26 -11.80
C SER A 891 1.01 -2.10 -12.09
N ALA A 892 0.86 -1.01 -11.34
CA ALA A 892 1.70 0.17 -11.47
C ALA A 892 2.92 0.14 -10.54
N ASP A 893 2.98 -0.81 -9.61
CA ASP A 893 3.95 -0.81 -8.52
C ASP A 893 5.16 -1.74 -8.75
N ASN A 894 6.05 -1.82 -7.77
CA ASN A 894 7.02 -2.92 -7.69
C ASN A 894 6.28 -4.26 -7.50
N ILE A 895 6.77 -5.32 -8.14
CA ILE A 895 6.12 -6.63 -8.14
C ILE A 895 7.10 -7.67 -7.61
N SER A 896 6.97 -7.99 -6.34
CA SER A 896 7.73 -9.03 -5.64
C SER A 896 6.82 -10.16 -5.21
N ALA A 897 7.18 -11.39 -5.59
CA ALA A 897 6.51 -12.60 -5.18
C ALA A 897 7.53 -13.68 -4.79
N MET A 898 7.25 -14.38 -3.70
CA MET A 898 7.98 -15.56 -3.23
C MET A 898 6.99 -16.71 -3.00
N ALA A 899 7.37 -17.91 -3.42
CA ALA A 899 6.60 -19.13 -3.24
C ALA A 899 7.48 -20.23 -2.64
N ILE A 900 6.89 -21.03 -1.75
CA ILE A 900 7.55 -22.15 -1.08
C ILE A 900 6.68 -23.41 -1.23
N ASP A 901 7.25 -24.47 -1.80
CA ASP A 901 6.65 -25.82 -1.87
C ASP A 901 6.85 -26.53 -0.53
N LEU A 902 5.82 -26.47 0.31
CA LEU A 902 5.80 -27.04 1.66
C LEU A 902 5.96 -28.57 1.66
N LYS A 903 5.52 -29.25 0.59
CA LYS A 903 5.63 -30.71 0.48
C LYS A 903 7.08 -31.11 0.26
N LYS A 904 7.75 -30.51 -0.73
CA LYS A 904 9.19 -30.71 -0.97
C LYS A 904 10.06 -30.24 0.19
N ARG A 905 9.72 -29.10 0.82
CA ARG A 905 10.39 -28.62 2.03
C ARG A 905 10.37 -29.67 3.12
N ASN A 906 9.23 -30.28 3.39
CA ASN A 906 9.09 -31.33 4.39
C ASN A 906 9.84 -32.61 3.99
N GLU A 907 9.80 -33.03 2.72
CA GLU A 907 10.63 -34.14 2.22
C GLU A 907 12.14 -33.87 2.34
N LYS A 908 12.59 -32.62 2.30
CA LYS A 908 13.99 -32.24 2.55
C LYS A 908 14.29 -32.22 4.05
N ALA A 909 13.38 -31.70 4.86
CA ALA A 909 13.48 -31.70 6.33
C ALA A 909 13.53 -33.11 6.93
N GLU A 910 12.84 -34.09 6.34
CA GLU A 910 12.91 -35.51 6.75
C GLU A 910 14.23 -36.22 6.34
N LYS A 911 15.05 -35.61 5.48
CA LYS A 911 16.34 -36.17 5.00
C LYS A 911 17.56 -35.57 5.71
N LEU A 912 17.40 -34.43 6.36
CA LEU A 912 18.44 -33.70 7.12
C LEU A 912 18.49 -34.20 8.58
#